data_AF-A0AA37V0X3-F1
#
_entry.id   AF-A0AA37V0X3-F1
#
_cell.length_a   1.000
_cell.length_b   1.000
_cell.length_c   1.000
_cell.angle_alpha   90.00
_cell.angle_beta   90.00
_cell.angle_gamma   90.00
#
_symmetry.space_group_name_H-M   'P 1'
#
loop_
_entity.id
_entity.type
_entity.pdbx_description
1 polymer ?
#
loop_
_entity_poly.entity_id
_entity_poly.type
_entity_poly.pdbx_seq_one_letter_code
_entity_poly.pdbx_strand_id
1 'polypeptide(L)'
;MREKIRIENRLMPVRVLVADGRAVGAAALHTRTGEFVAVGAKAVILATGACGRLGLPASGYLYGTYENPTNAGDGYSMAYHAGAELSGIECFQVNPLIKDYNGPACAYVANPFGGYQVNADGERFVDSDYWSGQMMAEVKSEIDSARGPIYLKVSHLPDETLTALENILHTTERPTRGTFHANRGHDYRTHDIEMHISEIGLCSGHSASGVWVDEHARTTVPGLYAAGDLACVPHNYMIGAFVFGDLAGADAASSVLEVAAPQQLPSEQLREAHELIYRPLRHPDGPPQPQVEYKLRRFVNDYVAPPKSAAKLSIAVRTFERMRDEIAAMGARTPHELMRAVEVSFIRDCAEMAARSSLTRTESRWGLYHDRADLPGRDDSQWGYHLNLCKGPGGDMLFRKRPVAPYFVSVPELDGLPPADQRELDVQEPALVGGQAPATTRSRITAAPAVEPPSPRIAAVLALDEPTTETLADYLTDPDPGVRRTAVATLTEHTPDGYGPALLAALDDADASVRRTAAEGVRELVEVLPDPAQARGHLDSPDRVVRAAAVYLLAARRAGEPDLYRRALADDDHRVRIEAVHALVSVDDAAGVIAATGDENREVRIAAAAGLATLRDCPDTGRAAGRLIADPDPLVRAAALTAIGKIGCSTEDLGQVEQALRAPAWQVREGAARALAGAGAEFAVPRLADALGDAHLDVRKAAVLSLTRWSDQSAARHALGIALKDNDADVRAYARLALDMAG
;
A
#
# COMPACT_ATOMS: atom_id res chain seq x y z
N MET A 1 -12.75 -12.85 -34.93
CA MET A 1 -13.39 -13.31 -33.68
C MET A 1 -13.57 -12.16 -32.68
N ARG A 2 -12.52 -11.37 -32.35
CA ARG A 2 -12.64 -10.15 -31.53
C ARG A 2 -13.71 -9.15 -32.01
N GLU A 3 -13.86 -8.95 -33.33
CA GLU A 3 -14.86 -8.06 -33.92
C GLU A 3 -16.34 -8.46 -33.67
N LYS A 4 -16.59 -9.69 -33.20
CA LYS A 4 -17.93 -10.19 -32.87
C LYS A 4 -18.24 -10.16 -31.37
N ILE A 5 -17.29 -9.69 -30.55
CA ILE A 5 -17.39 -9.67 -29.08
C ILE A 5 -17.44 -8.20 -28.64
N ARG A 6 -18.46 -7.84 -27.85
CA ARG A 6 -18.52 -6.54 -27.17
C ARG A 6 -17.57 -6.57 -25.97
N ILE A 7 -16.52 -5.77 -26.02
CA ILE A 7 -15.55 -5.63 -24.92
C ILE A 7 -15.82 -4.30 -24.22
N GLU A 8 -16.23 -4.37 -22.97
CA GLU A 8 -16.37 -3.21 -22.09
C GLU A 8 -15.19 -3.20 -21.12
N ASN A 9 -14.35 -2.18 -21.25
CA ASN A 9 -13.20 -2.00 -20.36
C ASN A 9 -13.59 -1.13 -19.16
N ARG A 10 -12.78 -1.18 -18.10
CA ARG A 10 -12.91 -0.31 -16.91
C ARG A 10 -14.19 -0.52 -16.10
N LEU A 11 -14.95 -1.58 -16.35
CA LEU A 11 -16.04 -2.04 -15.48
C LEU A 11 -15.50 -3.07 -14.48
N MET A 12 -15.41 -2.69 -13.21
CA MET A 12 -15.05 -3.61 -12.13
C MET A 12 -16.35 -4.24 -11.59
N PRO A 13 -16.62 -5.54 -11.86
CA PRO A 13 -17.76 -6.21 -11.29
C PRO A 13 -17.59 -6.34 -9.77
N VAL A 14 -18.69 -6.14 -9.03
CA VAL A 14 -18.69 -6.19 -7.56
C VAL A 14 -19.64 -7.24 -6.99
N ARG A 15 -20.59 -7.71 -7.79
CA ARG A 15 -21.57 -8.72 -7.39
C ARG A 15 -22.09 -9.49 -8.60
N VAL A 16 -22.14 -10.82 -8.49
CA VAL A 16 -22.99 -11.65 -9.37
C VAL A 16 -24.42 -11.59 -8.85
N LEU A 17 -25.37 -11.32 -9.74
CA LEU A 17 -26.79 -11.23 -9.43
C LEU A 17 -27.44 -12.60 -9.56
N VAL A 18 -28.21 -13.02 -8.56
CA VAL A 18 -28.88 -14.33 -8.51
C VAL A 18 -30.38 -14.14 -8.33
N ALA A 19 -31.19 -14.81 -9.15
CA ALA A 19 -32.64 -14.87 -9.01
C ALA A 19 -33.09 -16.33 -9.15
N ASP A 20 -33.99 -16.77 -8.27
CA ASP A 20 -34.48 -18.15 -8.21
C ASP A 20 -33.34 -19.20 -8.19
N GLY A 21 -32.27 -18.88 -7.46
CA GLY A 21 -31.08 -19.72 -7.33
C GLY A 21 -30.16 -19.76 -8.57
N ARG A 22 -30.48 -19.03 -9.64
CA ARG A 22 -29.68 -18.97 -10.88
C ARG A 22 -28.98 -17.63 -11.01
N ALA A 23 -27.74 -17.61 -11.52
CA ALA A 23 -27.08 -16.38 -11.90
C ALA A 23 -27.77 -15.74 -13.12
N VAL A 24 -28.09 -14.44 -13.00
CA VAL A 24 -28.85 -13.66 -13.99
C VAL A 24 -28.11 -12.39 -14.44
N GLY A 25 -26.89 -12.17 -13.99
CA GLY A 25 -26.14 -10.98 -14.37
C GLY A 25 -25.06 -10.57 -13.37
N ALA A 26 -24.59 -9.34 -13.50
CA ALA A 26 -23.64 -8.74 -12.57
C ALA A 26 -23.89 -7.24 -12.40
N ALA A 27 -23.49 -6.70 -11.24
CA ALA A 27 -23.36 -5.28 -10.98
C ALA A 27 -21.88 -4.87 -10.97
N ALA A 28 -21.57 -3.69 -11.47
CA ALA A 28 -20.21 -3.21 -11.67
C ALA A 28 -20.08 -1.69 -11.43
N LEU A 29 -18.85 -1.27 -11.16
CA LEU A 29 -18.44 0.14 -11.08
C LEU A 29 -17.60 0.48 -12.31
N HIS A 30 -17.94 1.55 -13.02
CA HIS A 30 -17.06 2.11 -14.02
C HIS A 30 -15.91 2.87 -13.32
N THR A 31 -14.73 2.26 -13.28
CA THR A 31 -13.55 2.69 -12.49
C THR A 31 -13.00 4.09 -12.83
N ARG A 32 -13.35 4.66 -14.01
CA ARG A 32 -12.99 6.04 -14.38
C ARG A 32 -14.05 7.09 -14.03
N THR A 33 -15.31 6.87 -14.41
CA THR A 33 -16.41 7.83 -14.25
C THR A 33 -17.15 7.69 -12.93
N GLY A 34 -17.03 6.54 -12.26
CA GLY A 34 -17.78 6.23 -11.05
C GLY A 34 -19.22 5.76 -11.33
N GLU A 35 -19.59 5.51 -12.59
CA GLU A 35 -20.95 5.06 -12.97
C GLU A 35 -21.27 3.65 -12.44
N PHE A 36 -22.49 3.47 -11.92
CA PHE A 36 -23.02 2.16 -11.55
C PHE A 36 -23.62 1.46 -12.77
N VAL A 37 -23.12 0.26 -13.09
CA VAL A 37 -23.54 -0.50 -14.26
C VAL A 37 -24.14 -1.83 -13.82
N ALA A 38 -25.29 -2.20 -14.38
CA ALA A 38 -25.90 -3.51 -14.19
C ALA A 38 -26.07 -4.20 -15.55
N VAL A 39 -25.63 -5.45 -15.65
CA VAL A 39 -25.70 -6.25 -16.87
C VAL A 39 -26.51 -7.50 -16.60
N GLY A 40 -27.62 -7.66 -17.32
CA GLY A 40 -28.40 -8.90 -17.33
C GLY A 40 -27.83 -9.91 -18.32
N ALA A 41 -27.72 -11.17 -17.89
CA ALA A 41 -27.17 -12.24 -18.71
C ALA A 41 -27.87 -13.58 -18.44
N LYS A 42 -27.90 -14.45 -19.45
CA LYS A 42 -28.42 -15.83 -19.34
C LYS A 42 -27.44 -16.79 -18.67
N ALA A 43 -26.15 -16.44 -18.74
CA ALA A 43 -25.03 -17.13 -18.13
C ALA A 43 -23.95 -16.10 -17.75
N VAL A 44 -23.24 -16.36 -16.65
CA VAL A 44 -22.13 -15.53 -16.15
C VAL A 44 -20.92 -16.43 -16.02
N ILE A 45 -19.79 -16.05 -16.62
CA ILE A 45 -18.52 -16.78 -16.52
C ILE A 45 -17.52 -15.89 -15.77
N LEU A 46 -17.04 -16.37 -14.61
CA LEU A 46 -16.00 -15.71 -13.84
C LEU A 46 -14.62 -16.23 -14.27
N ALA A 47 -13.79 -15.33 -14.81
CA ALA A 47 -12.40 -15.60 -15.20
C ALA A 47 -11.48 -14.50 -14.66
N THR A 48 -11.64 -14.15 -13.38
CA THR A 48 -11.03 -12.96 -12.76
C THR A 48 -9.62 -13.20 -12.20
N GLY A 49 -9.09 -14.42 -12.33
CA GLY A 49 -7.77 -14.81 -11.84
C GLY A 49 -7.70 -15.03 -10.33
N ALA A 50 -6.49 -14.94 -9.79
CA ALA A 50 -6.16 -15.22 -8.40
C ALA A 50 -6.64 -14.15 -7.39
N CYS A 51 -6.50 -14.44 -6.10
CA CYS A 51 -6.47 -13.45 -5.01
C CYS A 51 -5.02 -13.22 -4.56
N GLY A 52 -4.25 -12.55 -5.42
CA GLY A 52 -2.83 -12.28 -5.20
C GLY A 52 -2.52 -11.24 -4.12
N ARG A 53 -3.45 -10.30 -3.89
CA ARG A 53 -3.35 -9.30 -2.80
C ARG A 53 -3.91 -9.79 -1.46
N LEU A 54 -3.93 -11.10 -1.22
CA LEU A 54 -4.35 -11.65 0.07
C LEU A 54 -3.31 -11.34 1.15
N GLY A 55 -2.07 -11.84 0.98
CA GLY A 55 -0.95 -11.53 1.86
C GLY A 55 -0.31 -10.18 1.55
N LEU A 56 0.55 -9.71 2.45
CA LEU A 56 1.35 -8.49 2.31
C LEU A 56 2.78 -8.85 1.84
N PRO A 57 3.33 -8.23 0.78
CA PRO A 57 4.68 -8.51 0.32
C PRO A 57 5.73 -7.92 1.27
N ALA A 58 6.90 -8.56 1.33
CA ALA A 58 8.03 -8.14 2.17
C ALA A 58 8.86 -7.01 1.55
N SER A 59 8.53 -6.57 0.34
CA SER A 59 9.24 -5.50 -0.40
C SER A 59 8.96 -4.09 0.13
N GLY A 60 8.01 -3.93 1.06
CA GLY A 60 7.60 -2.62 1.59
C GLY A 60 6.60 -1.87 0.71
N TYR A 61 6.26 -2.38 -0.46
CA TYR A 61 5.27 -1.78 -1.36
C TYR A 61 3.93 -2.52 -1.29
N LEU A 62 2.85 -1.81 -0.93
CA LEU A 62 1.52 -2.40 -0.78
C LEU A 62 1.05 -3.16 -2.04
N TYR A 63 1.37 -2.64 -3.23
CA TYR A 63 1.00 -3.21 -4.53
C TYR A 63 2.14 -3.99 -5.21
N GLY A 64 3.25 -4.19 -4.51
CA GLY A 64 4.40 -4.95 -5.00
C GLY A 64 4.19 -6.45 -4.85
N THR A 65 3.17 -7.02 -5.49
CA THR A 65 2.85 -8.45 -5.39
C THR A 65 3.42 -9.26 -6.55
N TYR A 66 3.61 -10.57 -6.35
CA TYR A 66 3.91 -11.53 -7.41
C TYR A 66 2.84 -11.52 -8.51
N GLU A 67 1.59 -11.69 -8.11
CA GLU A 67 0.41 -11.62 -8.98
C GLU A 67 0.11 -10.18 -9.40
N ASN A 68 -0.78 -10.03 -10.40
CA ASN A 68 -1.19 -8.70 -10.86
C ASN A 68 -1.75 -7.88 -9.69
N PRO A 69 -1.32 -6.62 -9.49
CA PRO A 69 -1.83 -5.74 -8.44
C PRO A 69 -3.34 -5.46 -8.49
N THR A 70 -4.06 -5.85 -9.55
CA THR A 70 -5.53 -5.78 -9.59
C THR A 70 -6.21 -7.03 -9.03
N ASN A 71 -5.49 -8.13 -8.80
CA ASN A 71 -6.05 -9.39 -8.27
C ASN A 71 -6.34 -9.31 -6.76
N ALA A 72 -7.47 -8.69 -6.40
CA ALA A 72 -7.96 -8.52 -5.03
C ALA A 72 -8.88 -9.65 -4.53
N GLY A 73 -9.10 -10.71 -5.32
CA GLY A 73 -10.02 -11.79 -4.95
C GLY A 73 -11.50 -11.48 -5.16
N ASP A 74 -11.80 -10.55 -6.06
CA ASP A 74 -13.15 -10.16 -6.50
C ASP A 74 -13.98 -11.36 -6.98
N GLY A 75 -13.43 -12.24 -7.82
CA GLY A 75 -14.13 -13.45 -8.27
C GLY A 75 -14.49 -14.42 -7.15
N TYR A 76 -13.58 -14.59 -6.18
CA TYR A 76 -13.80 -15.46 -5.02
C TYR A 76 -14.93 -14.90 -4.13
N SER A 77 -14.88 -13.60 -3.80
CA SER A 77 -15.95 -12.93 -3.05
C SER A 77 -17.27 -12.97 -3.82
N MET A 78 -17.27 -12.66 -5.12
CA MET A 78 -18.50 -12.68 -5.93
C MET A 78 -19.12 -14.08 -6.00
N ALA A 79 -18.34 -15.14 -6.18
CA ALA A 79 -18.83 -16.52 -6.18
C ALA A 79 -19.40 -16.91 -4.81
N TYR A 80 -18.69 -16.61 -3.72
CA TYR A 80 -19.16 -16.87 -2.36
C TYR A 80 -20.49 -16.18 -2.08
N HIS A 81 -20.62 -14.90 -2.45
CA HIS A 81 -21.85 -14.13 -2.26
C HIS A 81 -22.99 -14.56 -3.17
N ALA A 82 -22.70 -15.18 -4.32
CA ALA A 82 -23.71 -15.81 -5.17
C ALA A 82 -24.22 -17.15 -4.60
N GLY A 83 -23.57 -17.68 -3.56
CA GLY A 83 -23.87 -18.98 -2.98
C GLY A 83 -23.14 -20.15 -3.66
N ALA A 84 -22.18 -19.86 -4.54
CA ALA A 84 -21.35 -20.91 -5.14
C ALA A 84 -20.44 -21.52 -4.06
N GLU A 85 -20.12 -22.80 -4.25
CA GLU A 85 -19.15 -23.48 -3.43
C GLU A 85 -17.72 -23.14 -3.86
N LEU A 86 -16.84 -23.00 -2.88
CA LEU A 86 -15.41 -22.84 -3.05
C LEU A 86 -14.70 -23.98 -2.34
N SER A 87 -13.57 -24.46 -2.85
CA SER A 87 -12.84 -25.58 -2.28
C SER A 87 -11.35 -25.27 -2.14
N GLY A 88 -10.70 -25.93 -1.19
CA GLY A 88 -9.27 -25.80 -0.96
C GLY A 88 -8.84 -24.38 -0.58
N ILE A 89 -9.74 -23.56 -0.05
CA ILE A 89 -9.46 -22.16 0.31
C ILE A 89 -8.46 -22.08 1.48
N GLU A 90 -8.27 -23.17 2.21
CA GLU A 90 -7.21 -23.36 3.19
C GLU A 90 -5.82 -23.65 2.60
N CYS A 91 -5.70 -23.88 1.29
CA CYS A 91 -4.47 -24.23 0.58
C CYS A 91 -3.92 -23.01 -0.15
N PHE A 92 -2.85 -22.41 0.36
CA PHE A 92 -2.36 -21.15 -0.17
C PHE A 92 -1.30 -21.33 -1.25
N GLN A 93 -1.35 -20.47 -2.26
CA GLN A 93 -0.25 -20.27 -3.18
C GLN A 93 0.90 -19.58 -2.44
N VAL A 94 2.08 -20.18 -2.53
CA VAL A 94 3.34 -19.64 -2.01
C VAL A 94 4.40 -19.86 -3.07
N ASN A 95 5.03 -18.78 -3.53
CA ASN A 95 5.99 -18.84 -4.64
C ASN A 95 7.39 -18.41 -4.18
N PRO A 96 8.45 -18.98 -4.77
CA PRO A 96 9.79 -18.45 -4.60
C PRO A 96 9.98 -17.22 -5.49
N LEU A 97 10.34 -16.11 -4.85
CA LEU A 97 10.54 -14.80 -5.44
C LEU A 97 12.01 -14.40 -5.38
N ILE A 98 12.39 -13.42 -6.18
CA ILE A 98 13.70 -12.77 -6.02
C ILE A 98 13.62 -11.81 -4.83
N LYS A 99 14.63 -11.80 -3.96
CA LYS A 99 14.65 -10.89 -2.81
C LYS A 99 14.52 -9.43 -3.26
N ASP A 100 13.63 -8.68 -2.61
CA ASP A 100 13.33 -7.26 -2.86
C ASP A 100 12.86 -6.95 -4.30
N TYR A 101 12.39 -7.96 -5.02
CA TYR A 101 11.81 -7.84 -6.34
C TYR A 101 10.46 -8.56 -6.39
N ASN A 102 9.44 -7.87 -6.87
CA ASN A 102 8.07 -8.39 -6.92
C ASN A 102 7.87 -9.24 -8.20
N GLY A 103 8.70 -10.27 -8.34
CA GLY A 103 8.67 -11.16 -9.49
C GLY A 103 9.23 -12.55 -9.18
N PRO A 104 8.84 -13.55 -9.98
CA PRO A 104 9.26 -14.92 -9.78
C PRO A 104 10.79 -15.04 -9.83
N ALA A 105 11.34 -15.93 -9.00
CA ALA A 105 12.71 -16.39 -9.18
C ALA A 105 12.91 -17.05 -10.56
N CYS A 106 11.84 -17.65 -11.11
CA CYS A 106 11.82 -18.43 -12.35
C CYS A 106 12.81 -19.61 -12.33
N ALA A 107 12.90 -20.31 -11.20
CA ALA A 107 13.72 -21.53 -11.08
C ALA A 107 13.35 -22.58 -12.14
N TYR A 108 12.08 -22.74 -12.50
CA TYR A 108 11.64 -23.63 -13.60
C TYR A 108 12.24 -23.29 -14.97
N VAL A 109 12.67 -22.05 -15.21
CA VAL A 109 13.39 -21.67 -16.43
C VAL A 109 14.87 -21.95 -16.27
N ALA A 110 15.47 -21.60 -15.13
CA ALA A 110 16.90 -21.75 -14.91
C ALA A 110 17.35 -23.21 -14.69
N ASN A 111 16.56 -24.03 -14.01
CA ASN A 111 16.90 -25.40 -13.64
C ASN A 111 17.12 -26.30 -14.88
N PRO A 112 16.29 -26.26 -15.94
CA PRO A 112 16.56 -26.98 -17.19
C PRO A 112 17.89 -26.60 -17.88
N PHE A 113 18.40 -25.39 -17.65
CA PHE A 113 19.71 -24.94 -18.15
C PHE A 113 20.86 -25.31 -17.20
N GLY A 114 20.60 -26.04 -16.11
CA GLY A 114 21.57 -26.47 -15.13
C GLY A 114 21.72 -25.57 -13.91
N GLY A 115 20.83 -24.57 -13.73
CA GLY A 115 20.72 -23.82 -12.48
C GLY A 115 20.14 -24.70 -11.35
N TYR A 116 20.39 -24.33 -10.10
CA TYR A 116 19.82 -25.05 -8.94
C TYR A 116 19.79 -24.18 -7.68
N GLN A 117 18.98 -24.57 -6.70
CA GLN A 117 18.84 -23.83 -5.44
C GLN A 117 19.94 -24.23 -4.46
N VAL A 118 20.60 -23.24 -3.86
CA VAL A 118 21.64 -23.43 -2.84
C VAL A 118 21.39 -22.55 -1.61
N ASN A 119 21.92 -22.97 -0.47
CA ASN A 119 21.93 -22.18 0.76
C ASN A 119 23.16 -21.25 0.83
N ALA A 120 23.38 -20.58 1.97
CA ALA A 120 24.49 -19.64 2.15
C ALA A 120 25.88 -20.30 2.07
N ASP A 121 25.96 -21.59 2.35
CA ASP A 121 27.20 -22.39 2.25
C ASP A 121 27.44 -22.91 0.83
N GLY A 122 26.52 -22.64 -0.11
CA GLY A 122 26.58 -23.13 -1.49
C GLY A 122 26.12 -24.58 -1.66
N GLU A 123 25.54 -25.18 -0.62
CA GLU A 123 25.04 -26.55 -0.66
C GLU A 123 23.65 -26.60 -1.30
N ARG A 124 23.44 -27.58 -2.19
CA ARG A 124 22.12 -27.84 -2.76
C ARG A 124 21.22 -28.47 -1.70
N PHE A 125 20.01 -27.91 -1.52
CA PHE A 125 19.06 -28.38 -0.50
C PHE A 125 17.70 -28.80 -1.07
N VAL A 126 17.44 -28.59 -2.37
CA VAL A 126 16.21 -29.02 -3.05
C VAL A 126 16.54 -30.09 -4.09
N ASP A 127 15.86 -31.23 -3.98
CA ASP A 127 16.02 -32.37 -4.90
C ASP A 127 15.02 -32.37 -6.06
N SER A 128 13.84 -31.76 -5.87
CA SER A 128 12.76 -31.71 -6.86
C SER A 128 12.57 -30.31 -7.44
N ASP A 129 12.53 -30.20 -8.76
CA ASP A 129 12.26 -28.96 -9.47
C ASP A 129 10.75 -28.63 -9.59
N TYR A 130 9.88 -29.45 -8.98
CA TYR A 130 8.44 -29.26 -9.00
C TYR A 130 7.95 -28.39 -7.84
N TRP A 131 7.32 -27.26 -8.16
CA TRP A 131 6.71 -26.35 -7.19
C TRP A 131 5.45 -26.95 -6.54
N SER A 132 5.70 -27.62 -5.42
CA SER A 132 4.70 -28.11 -4.48
C SER A 132 4.79 -27.37 -3.16
N GLY A 133 3.72 -27.41 -2.37
CA GLY A 133 3.79 -26.89 -1.00
C GLY A 133 4.83 -27.63 -0.14
N GLN A 134 5.19 -28.89 -0.46
CA GLN A 134 6.29 -29.60 0.20
C GLN A 134 7.65 -28.94 -0.11
N MET A 135 7.94 -28.67 -1.38
CA MET A 135 9.15 -27.93 -1.78
C MET A 135 9.19 -26.55 -1.11
N MET A 136 8.05 -25.85 -1.02
CA MET A 136 8.01 -24.55 -0.34
C MET A 136 8.25 -24.65 1.17
N ALA A 137 7.86 -25.76 1.81
CA ALA A 137 8.18 -26.01 3.21
C ALA A 137 9.70 -26.21 3.42
N GLU A 138 10.36 -26.94 2.50
CA GLU A 138 11.82 -27.11 2.51
C GLU A 138 12.55 -25.78 2.30
N VAL A 139 12.13 -24.99 1.31
CA VAL A 139 12.61 -23.62 1.07
C VAL A 139 12.44 -22.74 2.30
N LYS A 140 11.27 -22.75 2.93
CA LYS A 140 11.01 -21.96 4.13
C LYS A 140 11.87 -22.41 5.31
N SER A 141 12.01 -23.72 5.51
CA SER A 141 12.85 -24.29 6.56
C SER A 141 14.32 -23.91 6.37
N GLU A 142 14.82 -23.92 5.12
CA GLU A 142 16.20 -23.54 4.84
C GLU A 142 16.43 -22.05 5.10
N ILE A 143 15.52 -21.18 4.64
CA ILE A 143 15.54 -19.73 4.89
C ILE A 143 15.58 -19.41 6.39
N ASP A 144 14.78 -20.11 7.20
CA ASP A 144 14.69 -19.88 8.65
C ASP A 144 15.85 -20.48 9.44
N SER A 145 16.66 -21.33 8.81
CA SER A 145 17.80 -21.98 9.46
C SER A 145 19.04 -21.09 9.50
N ALA A 146 20.07 -21.51 10.23
CA ALA A 146 21.37 -20.85 10.24
C ALA A 146 22.11 -20.91 8.87
N ARG A 147 21.62 -21.71 7.92
CA ARG A 147 22.17 -21.85 6.56
C ARG A 147 21.49 -20.91 5.54
N GLY A 148 20.43 -20.20 5.92
CA GLY A 148 19.89 -19.11 5.09
C GLY A 148 20.89 -17.94 4.98
N PRO A 149 20.74 -17.03 3.98
CA PRO A 149 19.74 -16.98 2.92
C PRO A 149 19.95 -18.03 1.82
N ILE A 150 19.06 -18.07 0.84
CA ILE A 150 19.11 -19.02 -0.29
C ILE A 150 19.27 -18.30 -1.63
N TYR A 151 19.81 -19.00 -2.61
CA TYR A 151 20.12 -18.47 -3.93
C TYR A 151 19.73 -19.45 -5.04
N LEU A 152 19.31 -18.92 -6.19
CA LEU A 152 19.32 -19.64 -7.46
C LEU A 152 20.72 -19.53 -8.05
N LYS A 153 21.46 -20.62 -7.99
CA LYS A 153 22.83 -20.74 -8.48
C LYS A 153 22.85 -20.84 -10.00
N VAL A 154 23.49 -19.88 -10.64
CA VAL A 154 23.64 -19.79 -12.10
C VAL A 154 25.06 -19.42 -12.52
N SER A 155 25.89 -18.88 -11.62
CA SER A 155 27.20 -18.33 -11.97
C SER A 155 28.22 -19.37 -12.48
N HIS A 156 27.94 -20.66 -12.28
CA HIS A 156 28.74 -21.77 -12.83
C HIS A 156 28.42 -22.08 -14.28
N LEU A 157 27.32 -21.55 -14.82
CA LEU A 157 26.88 -21.84 -16.17
C LEU A 157 27.76 -21.14 -17.22
N PRO A 158 27.94 -21.74 -18.41
CA PRO A 158 28.65 -21.10 -19.51
C PRO A 158 27.99 -19.77 -19.92
N ASP A 159 28.82 -18.83 -20.41
CA ASP A 159 28.37 -17.49 -20.84
C ASP A 159 27.22 -17.52 -21.86
N GLU A 160 27.25 -18.47 -22.81
CA GLU A 160 26.19 -18.66 -23.80
C GLU A 160 24.85 -19.03 -23.14
N THR A 161 24.89 -19.93 -22.16
CA THR A 161 23.71 -20.33 -21.36
C THR A 161 23.19 -19.16 -20.53
N LEU A 162 24.08 -18.40 -19.90
CA LEU A 162 23.71 -17.22 -19.12
C LEU A 162 23.04 -16.16 -20.00
N THR A 163 23.59 -15.91 -21.19
CA THR A 163 23.01 -15.00 -22.17
C THR A 163 21.61 -15.46 -22.62
N ALA A 164 21.42 -16.77 -22.82
CA ALA A 164 20.11 -17.32 -23.14
C ALA A 164 19.11 -17.13 -21.98
N LEU A 165 19.54 -17.38 -20.73
CA LEU A 165 18.74 -17.14 -19.54
C LEU A 165 18.37 -15.66 -19.37
N GLU A 166 19.32 -14.74 -19.56
CA GLU A 166 19.08 -13.29 -19.53
C GLU A 166 18.04 -12.90 -20.57
N ASN A 167 18.18 -13.38 -21.81
CA ASN A 167 17.22 -13.10 -22.87
C ASN A 167 15.81 -13.60 -22.51
N ILE A 168 15.65 -14.81 -21.98
CA ILE A 168 14.33 -15.33 -21.58
C ILE A 168 13.76 -14.54 -20.39
N LEU A 169 14.56 -14.42 -19.32
CA LEU A 169 14.11 -13.88 -18.04
C LEU A 169 13.91 -12.35 -18.06
N HIS A 170 14.72 -11.63 -18.83
CA HIS A 170 14.70 -10.16 -18.90
C HIS A 170 13.89 -9.61 -20.08
N THR A 171 13.40 -10.44 -21.00
CA THR A 171 12.56 -9.94 -22.11
C THR A 171 11.16 -10.53 -22.12
N THR A 172 11.04 -11.84 -21.84
CA THR A 172 9.75 -12.54 -21.89
C THR A 172 9.09 -12.58 -20.52
N GLU A 173 9.80 -13.09 -19.51
CA GLU A 173 9.21 -13.33 -18.18
C GLU A 173 8.89 -12.02 -17.46
N ARG A 174 9.91 -11.19 -17.20
CA ARG A 174 9.72 -9.87 -16.58
C ARG A 174 10.76 -8.87 -17.12
N PRO A 175 10.36 -7.94 -18.01
CA PRO A 175 11.26 -6.93 -18.57
C PRO A 175 12.02 -6.09 -17.54
N THR A 176 11.40 -5.83 -16.40
CA THR A 176 11.99 -5.06 -15.29
C THR A 176 13.13 -5.79 -14.56
N ARG A 177 13.30 -7.10 -14.79
CA ARG A 177 14.29 -7.92 -14.07
C ARG A 177 15.73 -7.54 -14.44
N GLY A 178 15.99 -7.28 -15.73
CA GLY A 178 17.33 -6.85 -16.17
C GLY A 178 17.74 -5.53 -15.52
N THR A 179 16.86 -4.52 -15.55
CA THR A 179 17.08 -3.24 -14.86
C THR A 179 17.26 -3.40 -13.35
N PHE A 180 16.49 -4.30 -12.73
CA PHE A 180 16.61 -4.58 -11.29
C PHE A 180 18.01 -5.08 -10.90
N HIS A 181 18.57 -6.01 -11.67
CA HIS A 181 19.92 -6.53 -11.45
C HIS A 181 21.01 -5.51 -11.81
N ALA A 182 20.89 -4.84 -12.96
CA ALA A 182 21.86 -3.85 -13.41
C ALA A 182 22.02 -2.68 -12.41
N ASN A 183 20.92 -2.17 -11.86
CA ASN A 183 20.94 -1.09 -10.86
C ASN A 183 21.56 -1.49 -9.51
N ARG A 184 21.77 -2.79 -9.28
CA ARG A 184 22.47 -3.35 -8.11
C ARG A 184 23.91 -3.78 -8.44
N GLY A 185 24.34 -3.63 -9.69
CA GLY A 185 25.62 -4.15 -10.16
C GLY A 185 25.70 -5.67 -10.15
N HIS A 186 24.56 -6.36 -10.21
CA HIS A 186 24.50 -7.82 -10.24
C HIS A 186 24.52 -8.32 -11.69
N ASP A 187 25.42 -9.26 -11.98
CA ASP A 187 25.55 -9.96 -13.25
C ASP A 187 25.54 -11.46 -12.95
N TYR A 188 24.74 -12.25 -13.68
CA TYR A 188 24.62 -13.69 -13.46
C TYR A 188 25.95 -14.45 -13.59
N ARG A 189 26.92 -13.91 -14.32
CA ARG A 189 28.28 -14.47 -14.45
C ARG A 189 29.07 -14.41 -13.15
N THR A 190 28.69 -13.51 -12.26
CA THR A 190 29.45 -13.21 -11.02
C THR A 190 28.61 -13.31 -9.76
N HIS A 191 27.28 -13.28 -9.89
CA HIS A 191 26.33 -13.24 -8.78
C HIS A 191 25.20 -14.25 -9.00
N ASP A 192 24.98 -15.10 -8.00
CA ASP A 192 23.78 -15.93 -7.92
C ASP A 192 22.58 -15.08 -7.47
N ILE A 193 21.36 -15.51 -7.81
CA ILE A 193 20.15 -14.70 -7.57
C ILE A 193 19.57 -15.05 -6.20
N GLU A 194 19.60 -14.11 -5.26
CA GLU A 194 19.00 -14.29 -3.93
C GLU A 194 17.48 -14.50 -4.03
N MET A 195 16.98 -15.55 -3.37
CA MET A 195 15.58 -15.95 -3.38
C MET A 195 14.94 -15.78 -2.00
N HIS A 196 13.62 -15.57 -1.98
CA HIS A 196 12.82 -15.51 -0.75
C HIS A 196 11.38 -15.96 -0.99
N ILE A 197 10.60 -16.05 0.10
CA ILE A 197 9.14 -16.20 0.08
C ILE A 197 8.58 -15.01 0.86
N SER A 198 7.58 -14.30 0.33
CA SER A 198 7.03 -13.12 1.05
C SER A 198 5.53 -13.11 1.31
N GLU A 199 4.70 -13.49 0.33
CA GLU A 199 3.24 -13.42 0.47
C GLU A 199 2.54 -14.74 0.16
N ILE A 200 1.33 -14.85 0.69
CA ILE A 200 0.38 -15.92 0.35
C ILE A 200 -0.73 -15.38 -0.55
N GLY A 201 -1.28 -16.24 -1.40
CA GLY A 201 -2.41 -15.94 -2.27
C GLY A 201 -3.42 -17.09 -2.36
N LEU A 202 -4.59 -16.81 -2.95
CA LEU A 202 -5.48 -17.86 -3.44
C LEU A 202 -5.31 -17.98 -4.95
N CYS A 203 -4.89 -19.15 -5.43
CA CYS A 203 -4.77 -19.41 -6.85
C CYS A 203 -4.86 -20.92 -7.08
N SER A 204 -5.88 -21.41 -7.76
CA SER A 204 -5.98 -22.84 -8.03
C SER A 204 -4.93 -23.30 -9.03
N GLY A 205 -4.64 -22.52 -10.08
CA GLY A 205 -3.70 -22.94 -11.13
C GLY A 205 -2.28 -23.21 -10.61
N HIS A 206 -1.89 -22.56 -9.51
CA HIS A 206 -0.58 -22.72 -8.84
C HIS A 206 -0.68 -23.41 -7.47
N SER A 207 -1.88 -23.67 -6.96
CA SER A 207 -2.11 -24.40 -5.71
C SER A 207 -3.40 -25.23 -5.79
N ALA A 208 -4.38 -25.03 -4.90
CA ALA A 208 -5.66 -25.74 -4.90
C ALA A 208 -6.88 -24.91 -4.51
N SER A 209 -6.71 -23.61 -4.25
CA SER A 209 -7.80 -22.75 -3.77
C SER A 209 -8.61 -22.14 -4.92
N GLY A 210 -9.89 -22.51 -5.05
CA GLY A 210 -10.73 -22.02 -6.15
C GLY A 210 -12.23 -22.17 -5.93
N VAL A 211 -13.01 -21.65 -6.87
CA VAL A 211 -14.45 -21.88 -7.01
C VAL A 211 -14.66 -23.31 -7.50
N TRP A 212 -15.45 -24.11 -6.79
CA TRP A 212 -15.75 -25.48 -7.18
C TRP A 212 -16.47 -25.52 -8.53
N VAL A 213 -15.98 -26.36 -9.44
CA VAL A 213 -16.57 -26.56 -10.77
C VAL A 213 -16.63 -28.03 -11.14
N ASP A 214 -17.58 -28.38 -12.00
CA ASP A 214 -17.64 -29.70 -12.66
C ASP A 214 -16.76 -29.75 -13.93
N GLU A 215 -16.82 -30.87 -14.65
CA GLU A 215 -16.09 -31.10 -15.91
C GLU A 215 -16.52 -30.17 -17.07
N HIS A 216 -17.61 -29.42 -16.90
CA HIS A 216 -18.11 -28.42 -17.84
C HIS A 216 -17.86 -26.99 -17.35
N ALA A 217 -17.04 -26.82 -16.31
CA ALA A 217 -16.74 -25.55 -15.66
C ALA A 217 -17.96 -24.88 -14.98
N ARG A 218 -19.05 -25.63 -14.73
CA ARG A 218 -20.24 -25.11 -14.04
C ARG A 218 -19.99 -25.07 -12.54
N THR A 219 -20.38 -23.98 -11.89
CA THR A 219 -20.39 -23.91 -10.43
C THR A 219 -21.64 -24.60 -9.86
N THR A 220 -21.74 -24.68 -8.53
CA THR A 220 -22.97 -25.16 -7.86
C THR A 220 -24.16 -24.21 -8.00
N VAL A 221 -23.96 -23.00 -8.52
CA VAL A 221 -25.04 -22.05 -8.84
C VAL A 221 -25.37 -22.16 -10.33
N PRO A 222 -26.59 -22.59 -10.71
CA PRO A 222 -27.01 -22.65 -12.10
C PRO A 222 -26.75 -21.35 -12.86
N GLY A 223 -26.23 -21.46 -14.09
CA GLY A 223 -25.92 -20.31 -14.93
C GLY A 223 -24.65 -19.53 -14.54
N LEU A 224 -23.96 -19.93 -13.46
CA LEU A 224 -22.65 -19.39 -13.09
C LEU A 224 -21.55 -20.41 -13.38
N TYR A 225 -20.49 -19.95 -14.03
CA TYR A 225 -19.31 -20.72 -14.41
C TYR A 225 -18.06 -20.05 -13.84
N ALA A 226 -17.00 -20.83 -13.66
CA ALA A 226 -15.68 -20.30 -13.31
C ALA A 226 -14.59 -20.97 -14.15
N ALA A 227 -13.57 -20.22 -14.54
CA ALA A 227 -12.44 -20.74 -15.31
C ALA A 227 -11.10 -20.07 -14.94
N GLY A 228 -9.99 -20.69 -15.36
CA GLY A 228 -8.64 -20.22 -15.08
C GLY A 228 -8.24 -20.37 -13.61
N ASP A 229 -7.35 -19.51 -13.12
CA ASP A 229 -6.81 -19.58 -11.75
C ASP A 229 -7.88 -19.49 -10.64
N LEU A 230 -9.05 -18.92 -10.97
CA LEU A 230 -10.19 -18.82 -10.07
C LEU A 230 -10.89 -20.16 -9.86
N ALA A 231 -11.00 -21.00 -10.88
CA ALA A 231 -11.72 -22.27 -10.81
C ALA A 231 -10.85 -23.30 -10.09
N CYS A 232 -11.47 -24.14 -9.24
CA CYS A 232 -10.81 -25.20 -8.48
C CYS A 232 -10.37 -26.36 -9.38
N VAL A 233 -9.40 -26.08 -10.26
CA VAL A 233 -8.72 -27.04 -11.13
C VAL A 233 -7.22 -26.95 -10.84
N PRO A 234 -6.74 -27.64 -9.79
CA PRO A 234 -5.41 -27.44 -9.23
C PRO A 234 -4.30 -27.74 -10.24
N HIS A 235 -3.20 -26.99 -10.17
CA HIS A 235 -1.95 -27.25 -10.92
C HIS A 235 -2.05 -27.34 -12.45
N ASN A 236 -3.08 -26.74 -13.06
CA ASN A 236 -3.25 -26.72 -14.51
C ASN A 236 -2.70 -25.46 -15.20
N TYR A 237 -2.25 -24.45 -14.43
CA TYR A 237 -1.63 -23.22 -14.93
C TYR A 237 -2.38 -22.63 -16.15
N MET A 238 -1.63 -22.21 -17.18
CA MET A 238 -2.17 -21.68 -18.44
C MET A 238 -3.07 -22.68 -19.20
N ILE A 239 -2.80 -23.98 -19.10
CA ILE A 239 -3.61 -25.01 -19.77
C ILE A 239 -5.03 -25.04 -19.17
N GLY A 240 -5.13 -24.89 -17.85
CA GLY A 240 -6.40 -24.78 -17.15
C GLY A 240 -7.24 -23.61 -17.65
N ALA A 241 -6.61 -22.45 -17.87
CA ALA A 241 -7.28 -21.28 -18.40
C ALA A 241 -7.84 -21.51 -19.82
N PHE A 242 -7.06 -22.12 -20.72
CA PHE A 242 -7.52 -22.40 -22.09
C PHE A 242 -8.62 -23.45 -22.12
N VAL A 243 -8.43 -24.57 -21.44
CA VAL A 243 -9.36 -25.70 -21.49
C VAL A 243 -10.67 -25.36 -20.78
N PHE A 244 -10.63 -24.84 -19.55
CA PHE A 244 -11.86 -24.53 -18.82
C PHE A 244 -12.54 -23.26 -19.32
N GLY A 245 -11.80 -22.35 -19.95
CA GLY A 245 -12.40 -21.23 -20.67
C GLY A 245 -13.21 -21.69 -21.89
N ASP A 246 -12.68 -22.63 -22.67
CA ASP A 246 -13.38 -23.23 -23.81
C ASP A 246 -14.61 -24.05 -23.35
N LEU A 247 -14.43 -24.90 -22.33
CA LEU A 247 -15.52 -25.70 -21.77
C LEU A 247 -16.66 -24.83 -21.22
N ALA A 248 -16.34 -23.79 -20.44
CA ALA A 248 -17.33 -22.85 -19.92
C ALA A 248 -18.07 -22.13 -21.05
N GLY A 249 -17.34 -21.66 -22.07
CA GLY A 249 -17.92 -20.97 -23.22
C GLY A 249 -18.83 -21.86 -24.05
N ALA A 250 -18.38 -23.08 -24.37
CA ALA A 250 -19.14 -24.06 -25.13
C ALA A 250 -20.42 -24.49 -24.41
N ASP A 251 -20.32 -24.78 -23.10
CA ASP A 251 -21.45 -25.20 -22.29
C ASP A 251 -22.48 -24.07 -22.11
N ALA A 252 -22.03 -22.87 -21.75
CA ALA A 252 -22.90 -21.71 -21.62
C ALA A 252 -23.61 -21.37 -22.94
N ALA A 253 -22.93 -21.50 -24.08
CA ALA A 253 -23.53 -21.29 -25.40
C ALA A 253 -24.55 -22.37 -25.77
N SER A 254 -24.34 -23.62 -25.35
CA SER A 254 -25.24 -24.74 -25.66
C SER A 254 -26.64 -24.58 -25.04
N SER A 255 -26.74 -23.92 -23.88
CA SER A 255 -28.00 -23.73 -23.14
C SER A 255 -28.65 -22.36 -23.38
N VAL A 256 -27.97 -21.44 -24.08
CA VAL A 256 -28.40 -20.03 -24.20
C VAL A 256 -29.73 -19.84 -24.95
N LEU A 257 -30.10 -20.78 -25.82
CA LEU A 257 -31.37 -20.73 -26.58
C LEU A 257 -32.57 -21.17 -25.73
N GLU A 258 -32.34 -22.01 -24.74
CA GLU A 258 -33.38 -22.57 -23.86
C GLU A 258 -33.63 -21.67 -22.64
N VAL A 259 -32.66 -20.82 -22.29
CA VAL A 259 -32.76 -19.88 -21.16
C VAL A 259 -33.29 -18.53 -21.63
N ALA A 260 -34.37 -18.05 -21.02
CA ALA A 260 -34.87 -16.69 -21.26
C ALA A 260 -33.91 -15.63 -20.69
N ALA A 261 -33.76 -14.51 -21.39
CA ALA A 261 -33.00 -13.39 -20.84
C ALA A 261 -33.79 -12.76 -19.67
N PRO A 262 -33.11 -12.38 -18.57
CA PRO A 262 -33.78 -11.78 -17.42
C PRO A 262 -34.46 -10.47 -17.84
N GLN A 263 -35.76 -10.37 -17.58
CA GLN A 263 -36.53 -9.15 -17.85
C GLN A 263 -36.35 -8.09 -16.75
N GLN A 264 -36.06 -8.55 -15.53
CA GLN A 264 -35.82 -7.73 -14.36
C GLN A 264 -34.63 -8.30 -13.60
N LEU A 265 -33.86 -7.40 -12.98
CA LEU A 265 -32.73 -7.74 -12.12
C LEU A 265 -33.15 -7.60 -10.65
N PRO A 266 -32.58 -8.42 -9.74
CA PRO A 266 -32.96 -8.42 -8.33
C PRO A 266 -32.60 -7.07 -7.67
N SER A 267 -33.62 -6.26 -7.38
CA SER A 267 -33.45 -4.88 -6.88
C SER A 267 -32.69 -4.79 -5.56
N GLU A 268 -32.89 -5.76 -4.67
CA GLU A 268 -32.21 -5.78 -3.37
C GLU A 268 -30.70 -6.01 -3.50
N GLN A 269 -30.29 -6.94 -4.38
CA GLN A 269 -28.86 -7.17 -4.63
C GLN A 269 -28.20 -6.00 -5.35
N LEU A 270 -28.94 -5.30 -6.22
CA LEU A 270 -28.48 -4.04 -6.81
C LEU A 270 -28.27 -2.96 -5.75
N ARG A 271 -29.20 -2.85 -4.78
CA ARG A 271 -29.09 -1.92 -3.65
C ARG A 271 -27.88 -2.23 -2.78
N GLU A 272 -27.64 -3.51 -2.47
CA GLU A 272 -26.44 -3.94 -1.73
C GLU A 272 -25.15 -3.65 -2.49
N ALA A 273 -25.10 -3.89 -3.80
CA ALA A 273 -23.96 -3.58 -4.64
C ALA A 273 -23.70 -2.07 -4.70
N HIS A 274 -24.75 -1.27 -4.82
CA HIS A 274 -24.68 0.19 -4.78
C HIS A 274 -24.14 0.69 -3.43
N GLU A 275 -24.63 0.12 -2.32
CA GLU A 275 -24.14 0.45 -0.97
C GLU A 275 -22.66 0.07 -0.79
N LEU A 276 -22.25 -1.11 -1.27
CA LEU A 276 -20.84 -1.55 -1.26
C LEU A 276 -19.92 -0.54 -1.95
N ILE A 277 -20.35 -0.01 -3.11
CA ILE A 277 -19.59 0.93 -3.92
C ILE A 277 -19.55 2.32 -3.27
N TYR A 278 -20.70 2.90 -2.93
CA TYR A 278 -20.80 4.34 -2.67
C TYR A 278 -20.81 4.72 -1.19
N ARG A 279 -20.90 3.76 -0.25
CA ARG A 279 -20.78 4.08 1.19
C ARG A 279 -19.55 4.94 1.53
N PRO A 280 -18.36 4.77 0.91
CA PRO A 280 -17.17 5.53 1.32
C PRO A 280 -17.29 7.04 1.06
N LEU A 281 -18.18 7.46 0.15
CA LEU A 281 -18.46 8.89 -0.09
C LEU A 281 -19.12 9.58 1.11
N ARG A 282 -19.74 8.83 2.04
CA ARG A 282 -20.31 9.35 3.29
C ARG A 282 -19.25 9.66 4.34
N HIS A 283 -18.04 9.16 4.14
CA HIS A 283 -16.92 9.29 5.08
C HIS A 283 -15.70 9.89 4.36
N PRO A 284 -15.79 11.07 3.70
CA PRO A 284 -14.67 11.58 2.90
C PRO A 284 -13.38 11.74 3.72
N ASP A 285 -13.49 12.03 5.01
CA ASP A 285 -12.38 12.15 5.97
C ASP A 285 -12.15 10.87 6.80
N GLY A 286 -12.78 9.75 6.42
CA GLY A 286 -12.58 8.44 7.02
C GLY A 286 -11.18 7.88 6.75
N PRO A 287 -10.79 6.76 7.40
CA PRO A 287 -9.49 6.15 7.18
C PRO A 287 -9.26 5.86 5.68
N PRO A 288 -8.12 6.28 5.11
CA PRO A 288 -7.87 6.09 3.70
C PRO A 288 -7.59 4.61 3.40
N GLN A 289 -8.05 4.14 2.24
CA GLN A 289 -7.96 2.74 1.83
C GLN A 289 -6.56 2.10 2.01
N PRO A 290 -5.43 2.75 1.65
CA PRO A 290 -4.12 2.10 1.77
C PRO A 290 -3.76 1.71 3.20
N GLN A 291 -4.20 2.48 4.20
CA GLN A 291 -3.95 2.18 5.61
C GLN A 291 -4.79 0.99 6.08
N VAL A 292 -6.06 0.94 5.67
CA VAL A 292 -6.96 -0.16 6.02
C VAL A 292 -6.54 -1.46 5.33
N GLU A 293 -6.18 -1.40 4.04
CA GLU A 293 -5.67 -2.55 3.29
C GLU A 293 -4.36 -3.07 3.88
N TYR A 294 -3.40 -2.18 4.17
CA TYR A 294 -2.15 -2.56 4.80
C TYR A 294 -2.38 -3.30 6.12
N LYS A 295 -3.25 -2.75 6.98
CA LYS A 295 -3.59 -3.37 8.27
C LYS A 295 -4.23 -4.75 8.05
N LEU A 296 -5.20 -4.87 7.15
CA LEU A 296 -5.89 -6.12 6.84
C LEU A 296 -4.90 -7.22 6.40
N ARG A 297 -4.06 -6.91 5.41
CA ARG A 297 -3.11 -7.86 4.84
C ARG A 297 -1.95 -8.18 5.78
N ARG A 298 -1.59 -7.25 6.67
CA ARG A 298 -0.69 -7.54 7.79
C ARG A 298 -1.28 -8.60 8.72
N PHE A 299 -2.56 -8.51 9.11
CA PHE A 299 -3.20 -9.54 9.93
C PHE A 299 -3.25 -10.90 9.22
N VAL A 300 -3.40 -10.92 7.90
CA VAL A 300 -3.26 -12.15 7.10
C VAL A 300 -1.87 -12.76 7.28
N ASN A 301 -0.80 -11.98 7.11
CA ASN A 301 0.57 -12.49 7.28
C ASN A 301 0.86 -12.94 8.72
N ASP A 302 0.42 -12.16 9.72
CA ASP A 302 0.74 -12.43 11.12
C ASP A 302 0.01 -13.69 11.65
N TYR A 303 -1.22 -13.96 11.17
CA TYR A 303 -2.11 -14.95 11.80
C TYR A 303 -2.69 -16.03 10.88
N VAL A 304 -2.68 -15.83 9.56
CA VAL A 304 -3.23 -16.78 8.59
C VAL A 304 -2.13 -17.53 7.86
N ALA A 305 -1.00 -16.87 7.56
CA ALA A 305 0.12 -17.50 6.86
C ALA A 305 0.70 -18.69 7.65
N PRO A 306 1.14 -19.75 6.94
CA PRO A 306 1.78 -20.92 7.55
C PRO A 306 3.15 -20.57 8.17
N PRO A 307 3.55 -21.25 9.27
CA PRO A 307 2.80 -22.28 9.97
C PRO A 307 1.61 -21.73 10.77
N LYS A 308 0.46 -22.37 10.58
CA LYS A 308 -0.84 -22.03 11.13
C LYS A 308 -1.02 -22.66 12.51
N SER A 309 -1.92 -22.10 13.31
CA SER A 309 -2.40 -22.76 14.54
C SER A 309 -3.81 -22.30 14.87
N ALA A 310 -4.56 -23.12 15.62
CA ALA A 310 -5.91 -22.76 16.06
C ALA A 310 -5.95 -21.41 16.79
N ALA A 311 -4.92 -21.10 17.61
CA ALA A 311 -4.81 -19.83 18.32
C ALA A 311 -4.63 -18.63 17.37
N LYS A 312 -3.71 -18.73 16.40
CA LYS A 312 -3.50 -17.66 15.41
C LYS A 312 -4.77 -17.44 14.56
N LEU A 313 -5.34 -18.53 14.04
CA LEU A 313 -6.54 -18.49 13.21
C LEU A 313 -7.75 -17.93 13.97
N SER A 314 -7.89 -18.25 15.26
CA SER A 314 -8.95 -17.68 16.12
C SER A 314 -8.81 -16.16 16.29
N ILE A 315 -7.57 -15.65 16.38
CA ILE A 315 -7.32 -14.20 16.39
C ILE A 315 -7.66 -13.59 15.03
N ALA A 316 -7.29 -14.24 13.93
CA ALA A 316 -7.59 -13.78 12.58
C ALA A 316 -9.10 -13.65 12.35
N VAL A 317 -9.88 -14.69 12.66
CA VAL A 317 -11.35 -14.69 12.51
C VAL A 317 -11.99 -13.54 13.28
N ARG A 318 -11.72 -13.40 14.59
CA ARG A 318 -12.26 -12.29 15.41
C ARG A 318 -11.83 -10.92 14.88
N THR A 319 -10.62 -10.83 14.36
CA THR A 319 -10.10 -9.58 13.79
C THR A 319 -10.84 -9.22 12.51
N PHE A 320 -11.02 -10.17 11.58
CA PHE A 320 -11.74 -9.91 10.33
C PHE A 320 -13.23 -9.65 10.55
N GLU A 321 -13.85 -10.27 11.56
CA GLU A 321 -15.19 -9.90 12.02
C GLU A 321 -15.23 -8.43 12.49
N ARG A 322 -14.33 -8.02 13.40
CA ARG A 322 -14.24 -6.63 13.89
C ARG A 322 -13.96 -5.64 12.76
N MET A 323 -13.08 -6.00 11.81
CA MET A 323 -12.70 -5.13 10.70
C MET A 323 -13.85 -4.81 9.75
N ARG A 324 -14.99 -5.51 9.83
CA ARG A 324 -16.21 -5.15 9.09
C ARG A 324 -16.59 -3.69 9.32
N ASP A 325 -16.58 -3.24 10.57
CA ASP A 325 -16.94 -1.86 10.94
C ASP A 325 -15.83 -0.86 10.55
N GLU A 326 -14.55 -1.26 10.69
CA GLU A 326 -13.41 -0.44 10.28
C GLU A 326 -13.41 -0.18 8.76
N ILE A 327 -13.73 -1.21 7.97
CA ILE A 327 -13.87 -1.16 6.50
C ILE A 327 -15.13 -0.37 6.10
N ALA A 328 -16.21 -0.44 6.90
CA ALA A 328 -17.40 0.36 6.65
C ALA A 328 -17.14 1.87 6.78
N ALA A 329 -16.21 2.27 7.65
CA ALA A 329 -15.85 3.67 7.91
C ALA A 329 -14.81 4.25 6.93
N MET A 330 -14.27 3.46 5.98
CA MET A 330 -13.31 3.96 4.99
C MET A 330 -13.86 5.14 4.19
N GLY A 331 -12.97 6.08 3.87
CA GLY A 331 -13.30 7.23 3.03
C GLY A 331 -12.88 7.07 1.58
N ALA A 332 -13.67 7.69 0.69
CA ALA A 332 -13.30 7.93 -0.70
C ALA A 332 -13.86 9.28 -1.17
N ARG A 333 -13.18 9.90 -2.13
CA ARG A 333 -13.53 11.15 -2.80
C ARG A 333 -13.59 11.01 -4.32
N THR A 334 -12.93 9.98 -4.89
CA THR A 334 -12.84 9.79 -6.34
C THR A 334 -13.31 8.39 -6.78
N PRO A 335 -13.69 8.20 -8.06
CA PRO A 335 -14.00 6.87 -8.60
C PRO A 335 -12.88 5.84 -8.41
N HIS A 336 -11.61 6.28 -8.48
CA HIS A 336 -10.47 5.42 -8.22
C HIS A 336 -10.45 4.95 -6.76
N GLU A 337 -10.67 5.86 -5.81
CA GLU A 337 -10.73 5.51 -4.39
C GLU A 337 -11.93 4.61 -4.06
N LEU A 338 -13.09 4.81 -4.71
CA LEU A 338 -14.23 3.90 -4.58
C LEU A 338 -13.88 2.49 -5.04
N MET A 339 -13.25 2.38 -6.21
CA MET A 339 -12.75 1.09 -6.72
C MET A 339 -11.82 0.43 -5.69
N ARG A 340 -10.84 1.16 -5.16
CA ARG A 340 -9.91 0.64 -4.14
C ARG A 340 -10.61 0.23 -2.84
N ALA A 341 -11.58 1.00 -2.36
CA ALA A 341 -12.33 0.69 -1.14
C ALA A 341 -13.15 -0.60 -1.28
N VAL A 342 -13.70 -0.85 -2.47
CA VAL A 342 -14.40 -2.11 -2.78
C VAL A 342 -13.42 -3.28 -2.79
N GLU A 343 -12.22 -3.13 -3.39
CA GLU A 343 -11.19 -4.18 -3.39
C GLU A 343 -10.82 -4.66 -1.97
N VAL A 344 -10.74 -3.76 -1.00
CA VAL A 344 -10.48 -4.12 0.41
C VAL A 344 -11.58 -5.02 0.99
N SER A 345 -12.82 -4.83 0.54
CA SER A 345 -13.94 -5.69 0.97
C SER A 345 -13.76 -7.11 0.42
N PHE A 346 -13.32 -7.27 -0.83
CA PHE A 346 -13.01 -8.59 -1.41
C PHE A 346 -11.84 -9.28 -0.72
N ILE A 347 -10.76 -8.55 -0.45
CA ILE A 347 -9.59 -9.09 0.27
C ILE A 347 -10.02 -9.57 1.66
N ARG A 348 -10.90 -8.83 2.34
CA ARG A 348 -11.39 -9.21 3.67
C ARG A 348 -12.28 -10.45 3.64
N ASP A 349 -13.14 -10.59 2.64
CA ASP A 349 -13.92 -11.82 2.44
C ASP A 349 -12.99 -13.02 2.22
N CYS A 350 -12.01 -12.88 1.34
CA CYS A 350 -11.02 -13.93 1.07
C CYS A 350 -10.20 -14.29 2.31
N ALA A 351 -9.80 -13.28 3.11
CA ALA A 351 -9.06 -13.48 4.34
C ALA A 351 -9.88 -14.23 5.40
N GLU A 352 -11.17 -13.90 5.56
CA GLU A 352 -12.05 -14.65 6.47
C GLU A 352 -12.27 -16.08 5.98
N MET A 353 -12.58 -16.28 4.69
CA MET A 353 -12.72 -17.62 4.12
C MET A 353 -11.46 -18.45 4.35
N ALA A 354 -10.28 -17.90 4.05
CA ALA A 354 -8.99 -18.56 4.26
C ALA A 354 -8.75 -18.95 5.72
N ALA A 355 -9.06 -18.05 6.67
CA ALA A 355 -8.86 -18.29 8.09
C ALA A 355 -9.81 -19.36 8.63
N ARG A 356 -11.10 -19.30 8.30
CA ARG A 356 -12.12 -20.25 8.77
C ARG A 356 -11.96 -21.64 8.14
N SER A 357 -11.68 -21.72 6.84
CA SER A 357 -11.33 -23.00 6.19
C SER A 357 -10.09 -23.60 6.82
N SER A 358 -9.07 -22.77 7.08
CA SER A 358 -7.84 -23.24 7.72
C SER A 358 -8.06 -23.72 9.15
N LEU A 359 -8.99 -23.13 9.89
CA LEU A 359 -9.34 -23.55 11.25
C LEU A 359 -10.11 -24.87 11.22
N THR A 360 -11.05 -24.97 10.27
CA THR A 360 -11.92 -26.13 10.07
C THR A 360 -11.15 -27.37 9.66
N ARG A 361 -10.16 -27.26 8.77
CA ARG A 361 -9.28 -28.38 8.44
C ARG A 361 -8.29 -28.65 9.59
N THR A 362 -8.53 -29.73 10.34
CA THR A 362 -7.75 -30.09 11.52
C THR A 362 -6.70 -31.18 11.21
N GLU A 363 -5.83 -30.91 10.23
CA GLU A 363 -4.67 -31.73 9.88
C GLU A 363 -3.59 -30.84 9.23
N SER A 364 -2.43 -31.41 8.89
CA SER A 364 -1.48 -30.80 7.94
C SER A 364 -1.38 -31.64 6.68
N ARG A 365 -1.41 -30.99 5.51
CA ARG A 365 -1.32 -31.67 4.21
C ARG A 365 -0.72 -30.75 3.16
N TRP A 366 -0.01 -31.33 2.20
CA TRP A 366 0.60 -30.63 1.06
C TRP A 366 1.68 -29.61 1.45
N GLY A 367 2.43 -29.88 2.54
CA GLY A 367 3.47 -28.99 3.04
C GLY A 367 2.94 -27.59 3.35
N LEU A 368 3.64 -26.55 2.88
CA LEU A 368 3.34 -25.16 3.20
C LEU A 368 1.99 -24.66 2.64
N TYR A 369 1.34 -25.39 1.73
CA TYR A 369 -0.01 -25.03 1.29
C TYR A 369 -1.00 -25.07 2.47
N HIS A 370 -0.89 -26.11 3.31
CA HIS A 370 -1.66 -26.25 4.53
C HIS A 370 -0.85 -26.91 5.65
N ASP A 371 0.01 -26.11 6.29
CA ASP A 371 0.82 -26.50 7.44
C ASP A 371 0.24 -25.94 8.75
N ARG A 372 -0.22 -26.85 9.63
CA ARG A 372 -0.75 -26.61 10.97
C ARG A 372 0.26 -27.09 12.00
N ALA A 373 1.02 -26.18 12.61
CA ALA A 373 2.03 -26.54 13.61
C ALA A 373 1.42 -27.17 14.88
N ASP A 374 0.15 -26.89 15.19
CA ASP A 374 -0.59 -27.53 16.27
C ASP A 374 -1.12 -28.93 15.91
N LEU A 375 -1.18 -29.26 14.61
CA LEU A 375 -1.68 -30.52 14.07
C LEU A 375 -0.79 -30.97 12.89
N PRO A 376 0.49 -31.32 13.12
CA PRO A 376 1.49 -31.50 12.06
C PRO A 376 1.29 -32.76 11.21
N GLY A 377 0.40 -33.67 11.63
CA GLY A 377 0.16 -34.94 10.95
C GLY A 377 -0.93 -34.83 9.87
N ARG A 378 -0.77 -35.66 8.84
CA ARG A 378 -1.81 -35.95 7.84
C ARG A 378 -2.82 -36.95 8.42
N ASP A 379 -4.12 -36.70 8.26
CA ASP A 379 -5.21 -37.57 8.71
C ASP A 379 -6.11 -37.96 7.54
N ASP A 380 -5.74 -39.03 6.85
CA ASP A 380 -6.50 -39.57 5.72
C ASP A 380 -7.87 -40.14 6.14
N SER A 381 -8.07 -40.48 7.41
CA SER A 381 -9.32 -41.06 7.90
C SER A 381 -10.44 -40.02 7.99
N GLN A 382 -10.11 -38.80 8.42
CA GLN A 382 -11.07 -37.71 8.56
C GLN A 382 -11.05 -36.76 7.36
N TRP A 383 -9.92 -36.60 6.69
CA TRP A 383 -9.70 -35.54 5.71
C TRP A 383 -9.30 -36.04 4.33
N GLY A 384 -9.61 -37.30 4.00
CA GLY A 384 -9.62 -37.83 2.63
C GLY A 384 -10.71 -37.24 1.72
N TYR A 385 -11.04 -35.95 1.91
CA TYR A 385 -12.12 -35.19 1.29
C TYR A 385 -11.60 -33.81 0.87
N HIS A 386 -12.27 -33.23 -0.11
CA HIS A 386 -12.23 -31.78 -0.33
C HIS A 386 -12.99 -31.08 0.80
N LEU A 387 -12.46 -29.96 1.30
CA LEU A 387 -13.19 -29.07 2.18
C LEU A 387 -13.78 -27.94 1.34
N ASN A 388 -15.09 -27.99 1.19
CA ASN A 388 -15.85 -26.95 0.51
C ASN A 388 -16.44 -25.98 1.52
N LEU A 389 -16.58 -24.73 1.11
CA LEU A 389 -17.32 -23.70 1.81
C LEU A 389 -18.33 -23.03 0.89
N CYS A 390 -19.43 -22.53 1.45
CA CYS A 390 -20.36 -21.64 0.76
C CYS A 390 -21.05 -20.69 1.75
N LYS A 391 -21.77 -19.71 1.21
CA LYS A 391 -22.60 -18.80 2.00
C LYS A 391 -23.97 -19.41 2.22
N GLY A 392 -24.34 -19.64 3.48
CA GLY A 392 -25.66 -20.13 3.87
C GLY A 392 -26.76 -19.06 3.76
N PRO A 393 -28.05 -19.45 3.83
CA PRO A 393 -29.19 -18.52 3.72
C PRO A 393 -29.20 -17.43 4.80
N GLY A 394 -28.66 -17.71 5.99
CA GLY A 394 -28.52 -16.75 7.09
C GLY A 394 -27.32 -15.81 6.97
N GLY A 395 -26.47 -15.99 5.94
CA GLY A 395 -25.22 -15.27 5.75
C GLY A 395 -23.99 -15.90 6.40
N ASP A 396 -24.18 -16.97 7.17
CA ASP A 396 -23.09 -17.73 7.79
C ASP A 396 -22.27 -18.52 6.76
N MET A 397 -21.02 -18.80 7.09
CA MET A 397 -20.15 -19.66 6.27
C MET A 397 -20.40 -21.12 6.65
N LEU A 398 -20.85 -21.92 5.68
CA LEU A 398 -21.09 -23.35 5.85
C LEU A 398 -19.92 -24.13 5.29
N PHE A 399 -19.52 -25.22 5.96
CA PHE A 399 -18.45 -26.10 5.53
C PHE A 399 -18.98 -27.51 5.22
N ARG A 400 -18.40 -28.15 4.21
CA ARG A 400 -18.77 -29.49 3.78
C ARG A 400 -17.56 -30.28 3.32
N LYS A 401 -17.50 -31.55 3.70
CA LYS A 401 -16.62 -32.55 3.11
C LYS A 401 -17.26 -33.08 1.83
N ARG A 402 -16.57 -32.93 0.71
CA ARG A 402 -16.91 -33.59 -0.56
C ARG A 402 -15.92 -34.71 -0.84
N PRO A 403 -16.38 -35.91 -1.21
CA PRO A 403 -15.47 -37.01 -1.52
C PRO A 403 -14.58 -36.64 -2.70
N VAL A 404 -13.32 -37.09 -2.64
CA VAL A 404 -12.42 -37.01 -3.79
C VAL A 404 -12.98 -37.91 -4.90
N ALA A 405 -12.89 -37.49 -6.16
CA ALA A 405 -13.31 -38.31 -7.29
C ALA A 405 -12.36 -39.52 -7.48
N PRO A 406 -12.84 -40.65 -8.02
CA PRO A 406 -11.96 -41.76 -8.37
C PRO A 406 -10.94 -41.32 -9.43
N TYR A 407 -9.69 -41.77 -9.26
CA TYR A 407 -8.66 -41.54 -10.26
C TYR A 407 -8.98 -42.37 -11.52
N PHE A 408 -8.90 -41.74 -12.70
CA PHE A 408 -9.05 -42.45 -13.98
C PHE A 408 -7.95 -43.50 -14.20
N VAL A 409 -6.77 -43.28 -13.62
CA VAL A 409 -5.62 -44.18 -13.68
C VAL A 409 -5.25 -44.55 -12.24
N SER A 410 -5.20 -45.85 -11.94
CA SER A 410 -4.82 -46.33 -10.60
C SER A 410 -3.41 -45.89 -10.26
N VAL A 411 -3.23 -45.34 -9.06
CA VAL A 411 -1.94 -44.98 -8.49
C VAL A 411 -1.83 -45.79 -7.19
N PRO A 412 -0.96 -46.81 -7.11
CA PRO A 412 -0.92 -47.74 -5.97
C PRO A 412 -0.82 -47.06 -4.60
N GLU A 413 -0.09 -45.95 -4.52
CA GLU A 413 0.10 -45.16 -3.31
C GLU A 413 -1.18 -44.42 -2.85
N LEU A 414 -2.20 -44.37 -3.73
CA LEU A 414 -3.48 -43.69 -3.53
C LEU A 414 -4.67 -44.64 -3.63
N ASP A 415 -4.48 -45.96 -3.56
CA ASP A 415 -5.56 -46.96 -3.63
C ASP A 415 -6.62 -46.80 -2.52
N GLY A 416 -6.30 -46.05 -1.45
CA GLY A 416 -7.24 -45.64 -0.40
C GLY A 416 -8.15 -44.45 -0.76
N LEU A 417 -7.97 -43.87 -1.95
CA LEU A 417 -8.83 -42.84 -2.52
C LEU A 417 -9.59 -43.40 -3.74
N PRO A 418 -10.88 -43.10 -3.90
CA PRO A 418 -11.65 -42.18 -3.07
C PRO A 418 -12.09 -42.85 -1.74
N PRO A 419 -12.47 -42.08 -0.71
CA PRO A 419 -12.85 -42.64 0.60
C PRO A 419 -14.01 -43.63 0.47
N ALA A 420 -14.08 -44.66 1.33
CA ALA A 420 -15.17 -45.64 1.27
C ALA A 420 -16.56 -45.00 1.47
N ASP A 421 -16.66 -43.94 2.27
CA ASP A 421 -17.86 -43.12 2.39
C ASP A 421 -17.84 -42.02 1.32
N GLN A 422 -18.80 -42.11 0.39
CA GLN A 422 -18.97 -41.19 -0.74
C GLN A 422 -20.03 -40.11 -0.47
N ARG A 423 -20.50 -39.98 0.77
CA ARG A 423 -21.50 -38.95 1.12
C ARG A 423 -20.84 -37.59 1.28
N GLU A 424 -21.59 -36.57 0.90
CA GLU A 424 -21.32 -35.20 1.33
C GLU A 424 -21.66 -35.05 2.81
N LEU A 425 -20.73 -34.52 3.60
CA LEU A 425 -20.90 -34.39 5.05
C LEU A 425 -20.71 -32.93 5.45
N ASP A 426 -21.72 -32.33 6.08
CA ASP A 426 -21.56 -31.00 6.65
C ASP A 426 -20.57 -31.04 7.82
N VAL A 427 -19.72 -30.03 7.91
CA VAL A 427 -18.68 -29.90 8.94
C VAL A 427 -18.94 -28.65 9.75
N GLN A 428 -18.84 -28.78 11.07
CA GLN A 428 -18.92 -27.63 11.96
C GLN A 428 -17.53 -27.03 12.15
N GLU A 429 -17.44 -25.71 12.03
CA GLU A 429 -16.22 -24.97 12.38
C GLU A 429 -15.90 -25.21 13.87
N PRO A 430 -14.64 -25.51 14.23
CA PRO A 430 -14.22 -25.59 15.62
C PRO A 430 -14.44 -24.27 16.37
N ALA A 431 -14.77 -24.34 17.66
CA ALA A 431 -14.90 -23.15 18.49
C ALA A 431 -13.57 -22.36 18.54
N LEU A 432 -13.68 -21.02 18.49
CA LEU A 432 -12.52 -20.13 18.55
C LEU A 432 -11.80 -20.26 19.91
N VAL A 433 -10.50 -20.50 19.89
CA VAL A 433 -9.66 -20.71 21.09
C VAL A 433 -8.88 -19.46 21.49
N GLY A 434 -8.37 -19.44 22.73
CA GLY A 434 -7.64 -18.32 23.30
C GLY A 434 -8.55 -17.19 23.79
N GLY A 435 -8.19 -16.56 24.92
CA GLY A 435 -8.97 -15.50 25.54
C GLY A 435 -9.19 -14.32 24.59
N GLN A 436 -10.39 -13.74 24.61
CA GLN A 436 -10.58 -12.40 24.06
C GLN A 436 -9.68 -11.47 24.88
N ALA A 437 -8.84 -10.65 24.24
CA ALA A 437 -8.37 -9.45 24.93
C ALA A 437 -9.64 -8.76 25.47
N PRO A 438 -9.71 -8.40 26.76
CA PRO A 438 -10.94 -7.91 27.37
C PRO A 438 -11.49 -6.83 26.46
N ALA A 439 -12.71 -7.05 25.96
CA ALA A 439 -13.38 -6.10 25.10
C ALA A 439 -13.33 -4.77 25.84
N THR A 440 -12.49 -3.84 25.37
CA THR A 440 -12.61 -2.45 25.82
C THR A 440 -14.03 -2.09 25.42
N THR A 441 -14.86 -1.84 26.43
CA THR A 441 -16.31 -2.05 26.39
C THR A 441 -17.05 -1.11 25.44
N ARG A 442 -16.30 -0.31 24.69
CA ARG A 442 -16.74 0.61 23.66
C ARG A 442 -15.60 0.72 22.66
N SER A 443 -15.87 0.38 21.40
CA SER A 443 -15.24 1.15 20.33
C SER A 443 -15.47 2.63 20.68
N ARG A 444 -14.40 3.41 20.81
CA ARG A 444 -14.53 4.87 21.02
C ARG A 444 -15.15 5.56 19.80
N ILE A 445 -15.44 4.79 18.76
CA ILE A 445 -16.22 5.19 17.60
C ILE A 445 -17.69 5.16 18.03
N THR A 446 -18.22 6.33 18.38
CA THR A 446 -19.66 6.58 18.36
C THR A 446 -20.19 6.20 16.98
N ALA A 447 -21.24 5.38 16.93
CA ALA A 447 -22.02 5.22 15.70
C ALA A 447 -22.33 6.63 15.18
N ALA A 448 -21.89 6.92 13.96
CA ALA A 448 -22.27 8.17 13.33
C ALA A 448 -23.82 8.23 13.33
N PRO A 449 -24.42 9.40 13.61
CA PRO A 449 -25.86 9.55 13.42
C PRO A 449 -26.20 9.09 12.01
N ALA A 450 -27.40 8.54 11.80
CA ALA A 450 -27.86 8.16 10.47
C ALA A 450 -27.73 9.38 9.54
N VAL A 451 -26.67 9.39 8.72
CA VAL A 451 -26.44 10.44 7.74
C VAL A 451 -27.34 10.08 6.58
N GLU A 452 -28.12 11.05 6.11
CA GLU A 452 -28.83 10.90 4.84
C GLU A 452 -27.84 10.44 3.76
N PRO A 453 -28.24 9.51 2.87
CA PRO A 453 -27.39 9.10 1.78
C PRO A 453 -26.88 10.34 1.02
N PRO A 454 -25.63 10.33 0.53
CA PRO A 454 -25.01 11.51 -0.06
C PRO A 454 -25.93 12.03 -1.16
N SER A 455 -26.17 13.34 -1.16
CA SER A 455 -27.08 13.98 -2.10
C SER A 455 -26.75 13.48 -3.52
N PRO A 456 -27.74 13.02 -4.32
CA PRO A 456 -27.53 12.67 -5.73
C PRO A 456 -26.83 13.79 -6.51
N ARG A 457 -26.90 15.02 -6.00
CA ARG A 457 -26.23 16.20 -6.54
C ARG A 457 -24.71 16.14 -6.42
N ILE A 458 -24.13 15.44 -5.45
CA ILE A 458 -22.68 15.20 -5.39
C ILE A 458 -22.22 14.41 -6.61
N ALA A 459 -22.94 13.33 -6.95
CA ALA A 459 -22.66 12.56 -8.17
C ALA A 459 -22.90 13.40 -9.43
N ALA A 460 -23.90 14.30 -9.42
CA ALA A 460 -24.14 15.21 -10.53
C ALA A 460 -22.98 16.19 -10.76
N VAL A 461 -22.38 16.76 -9.69
CA VAL A 461 -21.18 17.61 -9.81
C VAL A 461 -20.00 16.82 -10.37
N LEU A 462 -19.75 15.60 -9.85
CA LEU A 462 -18.65 14.75 -10.31
C LEU A 462 -18.83 14.23 -11.74
N ALA A 463 -20.05 14.26 -12.28
CA ALA A 463 -20.36 13.86 -13.64
C ALA A 463 -20.25 15.00 -14.65
N LEU A 464 -19.98 16.24 -14.22
CA LEU A 464 -19.78 17.37 -15.12
C LEU A 464 -18.47 17.19 -15.89
N ASP A 465 -18.56 17.19 -17.22
CA ASP A 465 -17.42 17.19 -18.13
C ASP A 465 -17.15 18.66 -18.52
N GLU A 466 -15.96 19.17 -18.19
CA GLU A 466 -15.54 20.57 -18.42
C GLU A 466 -16.52 21.65 -17.87
N PRO A 467 -16.82 21.67 -16.56
CA PRO A 467 -17.76 22.61 -15.96
C PRO A 467 -17.29 24.08 -16.03
N THR A 468 -18.21 25.00 -16.33
CA THR A 468 -17.98 26.45 -16.18
C THR A 468 -18.34 26.93 -14.77
N THR A 469 -17.90 28.12 -14.40
CA THR A 469 -18.31 28.77 -13.14
C THR A 469 -19.83 28.98 -13.04
N GLU A 470 -20.49 29.27 -14.17
CA GLU A 470 -21.95 29.37 -14.25
C GLU A 470 -22.62 28.02 -13.97
N THR A 471 -22.10 26.93 -14.54
CA THR A 471 -22.60 25.56 -14.27
C THR A 471 -22.41 25.16 -12.81
N LEU A 472 -21.32 25.62 -12.17
CA LEU A 472 -21.03 25.33 -10.77
C LEU A 472 -21.76 26.25 -9.78
N ALA A 473 -22.33 27.37 -10.20
CA ALA A 473 -22.89 28.40 -9.32
C ALA A 473 -23.96 27.85 -8.36
N ASP A 474 -24.86 27.01 -8.88
CA ASP A 474 -25.93 26.38 -8.10
C ASP A 474 -25.39 25.36 -7.09
N TYR A 475 -24.26 24.73 -7.39
CA TYR A 475 -23.63 23.75 -6.50
C TYR A 475 -22.73 24.40 -5.45
N LEU A 476 -22.09 25.53 -5.79
CA LEU A 476 -21.29 26.34 -4.88
C LEU A 476 -22.14 27.03 -3.80
N THR A 477 -23.44 27.18 -4.02
CA THR A 477 -24.39 27.78 -3.08
C THR A 477 -25.42 26.80 -2.51
N ASP A 478 -25.21 25.49 -2.76
CA ASP A 478 -26.13 24.42 -2.37
C ASP A 478 -26.32 24.38 -0.83
N PRO A 479 -27.53 24.10 -0.31
CA PRO A 479 -27.73 23.95 1.13
C PRO A 479 -26.88 22.83 1.75
N ASP A 480 -26.55 21.78 0.99
CA ASP A 480 -25.71 20.68 1.47
C ASP A 480 -24.21 21.06 1.39
N PRO A 481 -23.49 21.13 2.53
CA PRO A 481 -22.05 21.43 2.53
C PRO A 481 -21.22 20.37 1.80
N GLY A 482 -21.70 19.12 1.70
CA GLY A 482 -21.07 18.07 0.91
C GLY A 482 -21.07 18.39 -0.59
N VAL A 483 -22.17 18.95 -1.10
CA VAL A 483 -22.29 19.39 -2.50
C VAL A 483 -21.39 20.61 -2.75
N ARG A 484 -21.45 21.62 -1.87
CA ARG A 484 -20.58 22.81 -1.99
C ARG A 484 -19.10 22.43 -1.97
N ARG A 485 -18.69 21.54 -1.06
CA ARG A 485 -17.31 21.05 -0.98
C ARG A 485 -16.89 20.35 -2.27
N THR A 486 -17.72 19.46 -2.81
CA THR A 486 -17.44 18.79 -4.10
C THR A 486 -17.37 19.81 -5.24
N ALA A 487 -18.24 20.81 -5.26
CA ALA A 487 -18.20 21.88 -6.26
C ALA A 487 -16.92 22.71 -6.19
N VAL A 488 -16.42 23.03 -5.00
CA VAL A 488 -15.13 23.72 -4.80
C VAL A 488 -13.95 22.85 -5.26
N ALA A 489 -13.99 21.54 -5.00
CA ALA A 489 -12.96 20.61 -5.49
C ALA A 489 -12.98 20.54 -7.04
N THR A 490 -14.16 20.38 -7.65
CA THR A 490 -14.33 20.38 -9.10
C THR A 490 -13.91 21.71 -9.74
N LEU A 491 -14.21 22.83 -9.09
CA LEU A 491 -13.76 24.17 -9.49
C LEU A 491 -12.23 24.27 -9.51
N THR A 492 -11.58 23.70 -8.50
CA THR A 492 -10.11 23.68 -8.38
C THR A 492 -9.48 22.80 -9.46
N GLU A 493 -10.05 21.63 -9.72
CA GLU A 493 -9.55 20.67 -10.72
C GLU A 493 -9.65 21.20 -12.15
N HIS A 494 -10.75 21.85 -12.51
CA HIS A 494 -11.02 22.28 -13.90
C HIS A 494 -10.60 23.72 -14.18
N THR A 495 -10.44 24.55 -13.16
CA THR A 495 -10.03 25.97 -13.28
C THR A 495 -10.78 26.77 -14.38
N PRO A 496 -12.12 26.71 -14.47
CA PRO A 496 -12.86 27.43 -15.52
C PRO A 496 -12.71 28.95 -15.41
N ASP A 497 -13.04 29.66 -16.49
CA ASP A 497 -13.02 31.13 -16.49
C ASP A 497 -13.83 31.69 -15.29
N GLY A 498 -13.17 32.53 -14.49
CA GLY A 498 -13.73 33.11 -13.27
C GLY A 498 -13.59 32.25 -12.01
N TYR A 499 -12.82 31.15 -12.03
CA TYR A 499 -12.68 30.26 -10.87
C TYR A 499 -12.11 30.96 -9.62
N GLY A 500 -11.19 31.92 -9.80
CA GLY A 500 -10.47 32.56 -8.69
C GLY A 500 -11.40 33.26 -7.68
N PRO A 501 -12.25 34.19 -8.11
CA PRO A 501 -13.24 34.82 -7.23
C PRO A 501 -14.17 33.81 -6.51
N ALA A 502 -14.60 32.75 -7.19
CA ALA A 502 -15.46 31.72 -6.60
C ALA A 502 -14.72 30.90 -5.54
N LEU A 503 -13.46 30.54 -5.80
CA LEU A 503 -12.60 29.82 -4.86
C LEU A 503 -12.27 30.66 -3.62
N LEU A 504 -11.98 31.95 -3.79
CA LEU A 504 -11.75 32.87 -2.67
C LEU A 504 -13.03 33.10 -1.86
N ALA A 505 -14.19 33.23 -2.50
CA ALA A 505 -15.47 33.35 -1.80
C ALA A 505 -15.76 32.12 -0.93
N ALA A 506 -15.37 30.91 -1.37
CA ALA A 506 -15.54 29.68 -0.60
C ALA A 506 -14.68 29.62 0.68
N LEU A 507 -13.69 30.50 0.85
CA LEU A 507 -12.97 30.66 2.13
C LEU A 507 -13.86 31.24 3.24
N ASP A 508 -14.96 31.91 2.88
CA ASP A 508 -15.92 32.48 3.83
C ASP A 508 -17.16 31.58 4.04
N ASP A 509 -17.13 30.34 3.54
CA ASP A 509 -18.25 29.40 3.68
C ASP A 509 -18.59 29.13 5.15
N ALA A 510 -19.87 28.95 5.48
CA ALA A 510 -20.32 28.66 6.83
C ALA A 510 -19.78 27.31 7.37
N ASP A 511 -19.56 26.33 6.48
CA ASP A 511 -19.09 24.99 6.83
C ASP A 511 -17.56 24.89 6.80
N ALA A 512 -16.98 24.32 7.86
CA ALA A 512 -15.53 24.19 8.00
C ALA A 512 -14.89 23.26 6.98
N SER A 513 -15.62 22.26 6.47
CA SER A 513 -15.08 21.34 5.46
C SER A 513 -14.98 22.01 4.09
N VAL A 514 -15.93 22.88 3.74
CA VAL A 514 -15.89 23.68 2.50
C VAL A 514 -14.73 24.68 2.55
N ARG A 515 -14.58 25.42 3.66
CA ARG A 515 -13.44 26.35 3.84
C ARG A 515 -12.09 25.66 3.74
N ARG A 516 -11.97 24.44 4.26
CA ARG A 516 -10.73 23.64 4.17
C ARG A 516 -10.42 23.27 2.73
N THR A 517 -11.39 22.75 1.99
CA THR A 517 -11.21 22.41 0.57
C THR A 517 -10.89 23.65 -0.27
N ALA A 518 -11.50 24.80 0.03
CA ALA A 518 -11.16 26.06 -0.61
C ALA A 518 -9.71 26.49 -0.30
N ALA A 519 -9.27 26.38 0.96
CA ALA A 519 -7.90 26.69 1.36
C ALA A 519 -6.85 25.74 0.74
N GLU A 520 -7.20 24.46 0.54
CA GLU A 520 -6.39 23.49 -0.21
C GLU A 520 -6.30 23.89 -1.68
N GLY A 521 -7.43 24.22 -2.31
CA GLY A 521 -7.44 24.70 -3.70
C GLY A 521 -6.65 25.99 -3.91
N VAL A 522 -6.69 26.92 -2.96
CA VAL A 522 -5.85 28.14 -2.98
C VAL A 522 -4.36 27.81 -2.94
N ARG A 523 -3.96 26.80 -2.16
CA ARG A 523 -2.56 26.36 -2.10
C ARG A 523 -2.14 25.64 -3.38
N GLU A 524 -3.01 24.80 -3.93
CA GLU A 524 -2.76 24.06 -5.16
C GLU A 524 -2.62 24.99 -6.36
N LEU A 525 -3.49 25.99 -6.46
CA LEU A 525 -3.53 26.94 -7.57
C LEU A 525 -2.75 28.23 -7.32
N VAL A 526 -1.92 28.27 -6.27
CA VAL A 526 -1.26 29.49 -5.80
C VAL A 526 -0.57 30.27 -6.92
N GLU A 527 0.13 29.58 -7.83
CA GLU A 527 0.88 30.20 -8.93
C GLU A 527 0.01 30.83 -10.03
N VAL A 528 -1.22 30.37 -10.16
CA VAL A 528 -2.14 30.74 -11.26
C VAL A 528 -3.37 31.49 -10.77
N LEU A 529 -3.59 31.58 -9.46
CA LEU A 529 -4.76 32.24 -8.89
C LEU A 529 -4.77 33.74 -9.24
N PRO A 530 -5.86 34.25 -9.86
CA PRO A 530 -5.97 35.65 -10.20
C PRO A 530 -6.21 36.50 -8.94
N ASP A 531 -5.77 37.77 -8.99
CA ASP A 531 -6.00 38.79 -7.95
C ASP A 531 -5.66 38.36 -6.49
N PRO A 532 -4.43 37.88 -6.21
CA PRO A 532 -4.05 37.38 -4.89
C PRO A 532 -4.20 38.40 -3.75
N ALA A 533 -4.24 39.71 -4.06
CA ALA A 533 -4.47 40.77 -3.09
C ALA A 533 -5.84 40.68 -2.38
N GLN A 534 -6.83 40.01 -2.98
CA GLN A 534 -8.13 39.78 -2.35
C GLN A 534 -8.03 38.94 -1.08
N ALA A 535 -7.00 38.10 -0.97
CA ALA A 535 -6.77 37.26 0.19
C ALA A 535 -6.60 38.04 1.51
N ARG A 536 -6.28 39.35 1.43
CA ARG A 536 -6.22 40.25 2.59
C ARG A 536 -7.51 40.29 3.39
N GLY A 537 -8.67 40.09 2.75
CA GLY A 537 -9.97 40.05 3.41
C GLY A 537 -10.14 38.88 4.39
N HIS A 538 -9.34 37.81 4.24
CA HIS A 538 -9.49 36.59 5.03
C HIS A 538 -8.43 36.46 6.15
N LEU A 539 -7.59 37.48 6.36
CA LEU A 539 -6.56 37.48 7.42
C LEU A 539 -7.14 37.48 8.83
N ASP A 540 -8.35 38.03 8.99
CA ASP A 540 -9.07 38.07 10.27
C ASP A 540 -10.16 36.98 10.35
N SER A 541 -10.09 35.95 9.49
CA SER A 541 -11.06 34.85 9.48
C SER A 541 -11.10 34.13 10.84
N PRO A 542 -12.29 33.74 11.35
CA PRO A 542 -12.37 32.91 12.54
C PRO A 542 -11.74 31.53 12.33
N ASP A 543 -11.54 31.10 11.08
CA ASP A 543 -10.92 29.84 10.74
C ASP A 543 -9.40 29.99 10.51
N ARG A 544 -8.63 29.37 11.40
CA ARG A 544 -7.17 29.27 11.33
C ARG A 544 -6.63 28.71 10.02
N VAL A 545 -7.35 27.81 9.35
CA VAL A 545 -6.90 27.23 8.07
C VAL A 545 -6.98 28.29 6.97
N VAL A 546 -8.02 29.11 7.00
CA VAL A 546 -8.24 30.21 6.07
C VAL A 546 -7.20 31.30 6.29
N ARG A 547 -6.95 31.71 7.55
CA ARG A 547 -5.90 32.69 7.86
C ARG A 547 -4.52 32.24 7.35
N ALA A 548 -4.17 30.97 7.58
CA ALA A 548 -2.92 30.39 7.10
C ALA A 548 -2.82 30.40 5.56
N ALA A 549 -3.90 30.00 4.86
CA ALA A 549 -3.94 30.02 3.40
C ALA A 549 -3.83 31.44 2.82
N ALA A 550 -4.46 32.43 3.47
CA ALA A 550 -4.37 33.82 3.09
C ALA A 550 -2.93 34.38 3.21
N VAL A 551 -2.26 34.12 4.35
CA VAL A 551 -0.85 34.51 4.55
C VAL A 551 0.04 33.87 3.48
N TYR A 552 -0.13 32.56 3.25
CA TYR A 552 0.61 31.81 2.25
C TYR A 552 0.44 32.38 0.83
N LEU A 553 -0.80 32.58 0.38
CA LEU A 553 -1.10 33.11 -0.95
C LEU A 553 -0.49 34.51 -1.16
N LEU A 554 -0.65 35.40 -0.17
CA LEU A 554 -0.07 36.74 -0.24
C LEU A 554 1.45 36.70 -0.32
N ALA A 555 2.10 35.80 0.43
CA ALA A 555 3.55 35.64 0.41
C ALA A 555 4.08 35.06 -0.90
N ALA A 556 3.51 33.94 -1.35
CA ALA A 556 3.90 33.25 -2.58
C ALA A 556 3.75 34.13 -3.81
N ARG A 557 2.71 34.98 -3.83
CA ARG A 557 2.41 35.89 -4.95
C ARG A 557 2.92 37.30 -4.78
N ARG A 558 3.80 37.55 -3.80
CA ARG A 558 4.40 38.86 -3.51
C ARG A 558 3.36 39.98 -3.42
N ALA A 559 2.20 39.67 -2.83
CA ALA A 559 1.04 40.55 -2.70
C ALA A 559 0.80 41.00 -1.25
N GLY A 560 1.61 40.55 -0.29
CA GLY A 560 1.60 41.06 1.10
C GLY A 560 2.82 41.91 1.43
N GLU A 561 2.81 42.49 2.63
CA GLU A 561 3.80 43.44 3.13
C GLU A 561 4.34 42.97 4.49
N PRO A 562 5.58 43.33 4.89
CA PRO A 562 6.19 42.87 6.14
C PRO A 562 5.33 43.09 7.39
N ASP A 563 4.67 44.24 7.53
CA ASP A 563 3.84 44.57 8.70
C ASP A 563 2.59 43.68 8.84
N LEU A 564 2.13 43.08 7.74
CA LEU A 564 1.05 42.11 7.74
C LEU A 564 1.56 40.78 8.30
N TYR A 565 2.70 40.30 7.84
CA TYR A 565 3.29 39.04 8.31
C TYR A 565 3.75 39.14 9.76
N ARG A 566 4.28 40.29 10.20
CA ARG A 566 4.57 40.55 11.62
C ARG A 566 3.33 40.49 12.49
N ARG A 567 2.18 40.96 12.02
CA ARG A 567 0.90 40.80 12.74
C ARG A 567 0.49 39.33 12.84
N ALA A 568 0.67 38.56 11.78
CA ALA A 568 0.38 37.12 11.76
C ALA A 568 1.30 36.30 12.70
N LEU A 569 2.47 36.81 13.10
CA LEU A 569 3.27 36.20 14.18
C LEU A 569 2.60 36.28 15.56
N ALA A 570 1.58 37.11 15.75
CA ALA A 570 0.83 37.18 17.01
C ALA A 570 -0.45 36.33 17.00
N ASP A 571 -0.67 35.51 15.96
CA ASP A 571 -1.85 34.66 15.80
C ASP A 571 -1.94 33.61 16.92
N ASP A 572 -3.16 33.25 17.33
CA ASP A 572 -3.39 32.26 18.38
C ASP A 572 -3.02 30.83 17.96
N ASP A 573 -3.09 30.51 16.67
CA ASP A 573 -2.68 29.22 16.12
C ASP A 573 -1.25 29.25 15.58
N HIS A 574 -0.39 28.41 16.17
CA HIS A 574 1.01 28.26 15.77
C HIS A 574 1.22 27.95 14.29
N ARG A 575 0.25 27.35 13.58
CA ARG A 575 0.40 27.05 12.13
C ARG A 575 0.28 28.30 11.28
N VAL A 576 -0.54 29.28 11.68
CA VAL A 576 -0.57 30.61 11.06
C VAL A 576 0.76 31.33 11.32
N ARG A 577 1.28 31.23 12.55
CA ARG A 577 2.59 31.80 12.90
C ARG A 577 3.75 31.20 12.10
N ILE A 578 3.73 29.89 11.82
CA ILE A 578 4.71 29.23 10.93
C ILE A 578 4.63 29.83 9.52
N GLU A 579 3.43 29.98 8.96
CA GLU A 579 3.27 30.61 7.63
C GLU A 579 3.73 32.07 7.65
N ALA A 580 3.52 32.79 8.76
CA ALA A 580 4.04 34.13 8.94
C ALA A 580 5.58 34.16 8.93
N VAL A 581 6.26 33.20 9.57
CA VAL A 581 7.73 33.08 9.48
C VAL A 581 8.17 32.87 8.03
N HIS A 582 7.55 31.95 7.30
CA HIS A 582 7.88 31.73 5.89
C HIS A 582 7.65 32.97 5.03
N ALA A 583 6.56 33.71 5.29
CA ALA A 583 6.24 34.94 4.60
C ALA A 583 7.22 36.07 4.91
N LEU A 584 7.72 36.18 6.14
CA LEU A 584 8.76 37.15 6.51
C LEU A 584 10.08 36.84 5.81
N VAL A 585 10.42 35.56 5.65
CA VAL A 585 11.59 35.14 4.87
C VAL A 585 11.45 35.54 3.40
N SER A 586 10.25 35.46 2.80
CA SER A 586 10.06 35.81 1.39
C SER A 586 10.18 37.31 1.08
N VAL A 587 10.16 38.16 2.12
CA VAL A 587 10.34 39.63 2.03
C VAL A 587 11.59 40.12 2.76
N ASP A 588 12.53 39.21 3.04
CA ASP A 588 13.82 39.51 3.68
C ASP A 588 13.71 40.22 5.05
N ASP A 589 12.62 40.02 5.80
CA ASP A 589 12.39 40.64 7.10
C ASP A 589 13.06 39.86 8.24
N ALA A 590 14.38 40.02 8.34
CA ALA A 590 15.19 39.37 9.37
C ALA A 590 14.74 39.74 10.80
N ALA A 591 14.30 40.97 11.05
CA ALA A 591 13.85 41.39 12.37
C ALA A 591 12.60 40.61 12.82
N GLY A 592 11.64 40.39 11.91
CA GLY A 592 10.46 39.57 12.16
C GLY A 592 10.81 38.10 12.43
N VAL A 593 11.69 37.51 11.62
CA VAL A 593 12.13 36.11 11.82
C VAL A 593 12.90 35.96 13.14
N ILE A 594 13.74 36.93 13.51
CA ILE A 594 14.43 36.94 14.81
C ILE A 594 13.43 37.01 15.96
N ALA A 595 12.36 37.81 15.86
CA ALA A 595 11.34 37.86 16.89
C ALA A 595 10.67 36.49 17.11
N ALA A 596 10.42 35.74 16.04
CA ALA A 596 9.82 34.40 16.10
C ALA A 596 10.69 33.33 16.79
N THR A 597 11.98 33.59 17.00
CA THR A 597 12.86 32.68 17.77
C THR A 597 12.47 32.55 19.24
N GLY A 598 11.71 33.51 19.77
CA GLY A 598 11.19 33.49 21.15
C GLY A 598 9.79 32.88 21.30
N ASP A 599 9.22 32.29 20.23
CA ASP A 599 7.86 31.75 20.28
C ASP A 599 7.72 30.61 21.30
N GLU A 600 6.57 30.51 21.96
CA GLU A 600 6.28 29.44 22.91
C GLU A 600 6.27 28.04 22.25
N ASN A 601 5.86 27.98 20.98
CA ASN A 601 5.72 26.74 20.24
C ASN A 601 7.04 26.35 19.57
N ARG A 602 7.50 25.13 19.83
CA ARG A 602 8.77 24.62 19.28
C ARG A 602 8.80 24.61 17.74
N GLU A 603 7.68 24.35 17.06
CA GLU A 603 7.63 24.25 15.61
C GLU A 603 7.82 25.63 14.95
N VAL A 604 7.30 26.69 15.59
CA VAL A 604 7.55 28.08 15.17
C VAL A 604 9.04 28.41 15.34
N ARG A 605 9.66 28.02 16.46
CA ARG A 605 11.10 28.23 16.67
C ARG A 605 11.97 27.45 15.68
N ILE A 606 11.57 26.24 15.30
CA ILE A 606 12.23 25.45 14.23
C ILE A 606 12.13 26.17 12.89
N ALA A 607 10.93 26.63 12.51
CA ALA A 607 10.73 27.41 11.29
C ALA A 607 11.56 28.71 11.31
N ALA A 608 11.63 29.40 12.46
CA ALA A 608 12.44 30.60 12.62
C ALA A 608 13.93 30.29 12.43
N ALA A 609 14.46 29.22 13.05
CA ALA A 609 15.85 28.80 12.85
C ALA A 609 16.18 28.52 11.38
N ALA A 610 15.28 27.84 10.66
CA ALA A 610 15.43 27.62 9.22
C ALA A 610 15.38 28.95 8.43
N GLY A 611 14.49 29.87 8.81
CA GLY A 611 14.38 31.21 8.22
C GLY A 611 15.65 32.05 8.39
N LEU A 612 16.26 32.03 9.58
CA LEU A 612 17.54 32.71 9.84
C LEU A 612 18.64 32.22 8.88
N ALA A 613 18.68 30.92 8.59
CA ALA A 613 19.65 30.35 7.66
C ALA A 613 19.47 30.83 6.21
N THR A 614 18.21 31.06 5.80
CA THR A 614 17.88 31.62 4.49
C THR A 614 18.28 33.10 4.42
N LEU A 615 18.09 33.86 5.50
CA LEU A 615 18.42 35.29 5.62
C LEU A 615 19.85 35.57 6.11
N ARG A 616 20.79 34.64 5.86
CA ARG A 616 22.15 34.64 6.41
C ARG A 616 22.98 35.91 6.16
N ASP A 617 22.62 36.72 5.17
CA ASP A 617 23.33 37.95 4.82
C ASP A 617 23.08 39.07 5.84
N CYS A 618 22.06 38.94 6.70
CA CYS A 618 21.82 39.84 7.82
C CYS A 618 22.68 39.45 9.05
N PRO A 619 23.57 40.32 9.55
CA PRO A 619 24.50 40.00 10.65
C PRO A 619 23.83 39.52 11.94
N ASP A 620 22.62 40.01 12.23
CA ASP A 620 21.90 39.66 13.46
C ASP A 620 21.35 38.23 13.45
N THR A 621 21.25 37.59 12.28
CA THR A 621 20.71 36.23 12.15
C THR A 621 21.62 35.17 12.77
N GLY A 622 22.95 35.32 12.62
CA GLY A 622 23.92 34.43 13.25
C GLY A 622 23.83 34.47 14.77
N ARG A 623 23.74 35.67 15.35
CA ARG A 623 23.58 35.86 16.80
C ARG A 623 22.26 35.28 17.31
N ALA A 624 21.17 35.40 16.55
CA ALA A 624 19.89 34.82 16.90
C ALA A 624 19.92 33.28 16.84
N ALA A 625 20.54 32.69 15.82
CA ALA A 625 20.72 31.25 15.70
C ALA A 625 21.61 30.69 16.84
N GLY A 626 22.68 31.40 17.22
CA GLY A 626 23.55 31.04 18.34
C GLY A 626 22.79 30.89 19.67
N ARG A 627 21.84 31.79 19.95
CA ARG A 627 20.97 31.68 21.15
C ARG A 627 20.14 30.40 21.17
N LEU A 628 19.66 29.94 20.01
CA LEU A 628 18.83 28.74 19.90
C LEU A 628 19.60 27.43 20.08
N ILE A 629 20.94 27.43 20.06
CA ILE A 629 21.74 26.23 20.41
C ILE A 629 21.45 25.78 21.87
N ALA A 630 21.07 26.72 22.72
CA ALA A 630 20.72 26.51 24.13
C ALA A 630 19.21 26.36 24.37
N ASP A 631 18.38 26.22 23.33
CA ASP A 631 16.93 26.01 23.49
C ASP A 631 16.64 24.75 24.33
N PRO A 632 15.60 24.74 25.18
CA PRO A 632 15.25 23.54 25.94
C PRO A 632 14.85 22.35 25.06
N ASP A 633 14.35 22.57 23.84
CA ASP A 633 13.91 21.51 22.95
C ASP A 633 15.05 21.02 22.03
N PRO A 634 15.35 19.70 22.01
CA PRO A 634 16.46 19.16 21.21
C PRO A 634 16.28 19.34 19.70
N LEU A 635 15.05 19.41 19.18
CA LEU A 635 14.80 19.61 17.75
C LEU A 635 15.06 21.06 17.35
N VAL A 636 14.72 22.02 18.22
CA VAL A 636 15.05 23.45 18.01
C VAL A 636 16.58 23.62 18.00
N ARG A 637 17.28 23.00 18.95
CA ARG A 637 18.75 23.02 19.00
C ARG A 637 19.37 22.45 17.72
N ALA A 638 18.86 21.32 17.22
CA ALA A 638 19.34 20.70 15.99
C ALA A 638 19.11 21.59 14.75
N ALA A 639 17.95 22.24 14.67
CA ALA A 639 17.64 23.20 13.61
C ALA A 639 18.57 24.43 13.68
N ALA A 640 18.82 24.96 14.87
CA ALA A 640 19.73 26.08 15.10
C ALA A 640 21.17 25.76 14.69
N LEU A 641 21.69 24.60 15.07
CA LEU A 641 23.03 24.16 14.68
C LEU A 641 23.14 23.98 13.15
N THR A 642 22.10 23.42 12.52
CA THR A 642 22.04 23.34 11.05
C THR A 642 22.03 24.73 10.40
N ALA A 643 21.32 25.69 10.99
CA ALA A 643 21.29 27.08 10.53
C ALA A 643 22.68 27.73 10.61
N ILE A 644 23.39 27.55 11.72
CA ILE A 644 24.76 28.05 11.92
C ILE A 644 25.72 27.51 10.87
N GLY A 645 25.58 26.23 10.49
CA GLY A 645 26.40 25.65 9.41
C GLY A 645 26.26 26.39 8.07
N LYS A 646 25.08 26.96 7.80
CA LYS A 646 24.79 27.74 6.57
C LYS A 646 25.14 29.23 6.70
N ILE A 647 24.96 29.82 7.88
CA ILE A 647 25.26 31.23 8.15
C ILE A 647 26.78 31.45 8.27
N GLY A 648 27.47 30.51 8.90
CA GLY A 648 28.84 30.65 9.37
C GLY A 648 28.89 30.54 10.88
N CYS A 649 29.82 29.74 11.38
CA CYS A 649 29.99 29.49 12.80
C CYS A 649 30.94 30.53 13.39
N SER A 650 30.42 31.39 14.28
CA SER A 650 31.23 32.42 14.91
C SER A 650 32.12 31.85 16.01
N THR A 651 33.15 32.59 16.43
CA THR A 651 34.02 32.20 17.55
C THR A 651 33.26 32.02 18.87
N GLU A 652 32.13 32.71 19.05
CA GLU A 652 31.28 32.60 20.23
C GLU A 652 30.48 31.28 20.26
N ASP A 653 30.13 30.75 19.08
CA ASP A 653 29.33 29.52 18.95
C ASP A 653 30.18 28.25 19.11
N LEU A 654 31.50 28.31 18.85
CA LEU A 654 32.39 27.15 18.80
C LEU A 654 32.31 26.26 20.04
N GLY A 655 32.28 26.87 21.22
CA GLY A 655 32.18 26.12 22.48
C GLY A 655 30.85 25.37 22.63
N GLN A 656 29.74 25.97 22.21
CA GLN A 656 28.43 25.34 22.27
C GLN A 656 28.26 24.27 21.19
N VAL A 657 28.80 24.48 19.99
CA VAL A 657 28.83 23.47 18.92
C VAL A 657 29.65 22.25 19.36
N GLU A 658 30.82 22.45 19.98
CA GLU A 658 31.62 21.35 20.51
C GLU A 658 30.89 20.58 21.62
N GLN A 659 30.20 21.27 22.52
CA GLN A 659 29.36 20.61 23.53
C GLN A 659 28.21 19.82 22.88
N ALA A 660 27.61 20.34 21.82
CA ALA A 660 26.51 19.71 21.10
C ALA A 660 26.89 18.39 20.40
N LEU A 661 28.16 18.23 19.97
CA LEU A 661 28.70 16.95 19.47
C LEU A 661 28.66 15.83 20.52
N ARG A 662 28.52 16.16 21.80
CA ARG A 662 28.43 15.19 22.91
C ARG A 662 27.01 15.09 23.49
N ALA A 663 26.02 15.67 22.81
CA ALA A 663 24.65 15.67 23.28
C ALA A 663 24.05 14.24 23.29
N PRO A 664 23.17 13.92 24.25
CA PRO A 664 22.51 12.62 24.30
C PRO A 664 21.63 12.36 23.07
N ALA A 665 20.93 13.39 22.59
CA ALA A 665 20.11 13.32 21.38
C ALA A 665 20.97 13.33 20.12
N TRP A 666 20.83 12.32 19.26
CA TRP A 666 21.64 12.19 18.06
C TRP A 666 21.33 13.29 17.03
N GLN A 667 20.10 13.81 16.97
CA GLN A 667 19.72 14.92 16.09
C GLN A 667 20.52 16.20 16.41
N VAL A 668 20.82 16.42 17.69
CA VAL A 668 21.66 17.56 18.13
C VAL A 668 23.12 17.35 17.72
N ARG A 669 23.64 16.12 17.84
CA ARG A 669 24.99 15.78 17.38
C ARG A 669 25.11 15.89 15.86
N GLU A 670 24.10 15.46 15.13
CA GLU A 670 24.02 15.61 13.67
C GLU A 670 24.02 17.10 13.29
N GLY A 671 23.16 17.91 13.92
CA GLY A 671 23.14 19.36 13.73
C GLY A 671 24.50 19.99 14.03
N ALA A 672 25.17 19.57 15.10
CA ALA A 672 26.50 20.06 15.47
C ALA A 672 27.57 19.71 14.42
N ALA A 673 27.54 18.49 13.87
CA ALA A 673 28.41 18.10 12.78
C ALA A 673 28.19 19.00 11.54
N ARG A 674 26.92 19.28 11.19
CA ARG A 674 26.59 20.25 10.12
C ARG A 674 27.05 21.67 10.44
N ALA A 675 26.94 22.10 11.70
CA ALA A 675 27.36 23.43 12.14
C ALA A 675 28.87 23.66 11.94
N LEU A 676 29.68 22.62 12.16
CA LEU A 676 31.13 22.69 11.96
C LEU A 676 31.51 23.01 10.52
N ALA A 677 30.67 22.71 9.52
CA ALA A 677 30.90 23.12 8.13
C ALA A 677 31.03 24.65 7.99
N GLY A 678 30.44 25.43 8.90
CA GLY A 678 30.55 26.89 8.96
C GLY A 678 31.77 27.42 9.73
N ALA A 679 32.56 26.57 10.38
CA ALA A 679 33.72 26.97 11.20
C ALA A 679 35.05 26.94 10.40
N GLY A 680 36.14 27.43 10.98
CA GLY A 680 37.48 27.32 10.38
C GLY A 680 38.02 25.88 10.38
N ALA A 681 38.78 25.51 9.35
CA ALA A 681 39.27 24.14 9.13
C ALA A 681 40.04 23.56 10.33
N GLU A 682 40.92 24.37 10.94
CA GLU A 682 41.73 23.96 12.10
C GLU A 682 40.87 23.53 13.30
N PHE A 683 39.70 24.14 13.46
CA PHE A 683 38.75 23.77 14.51
C PHE A 683 37.83 22.62 14.08
N ALA A 684 37.31 22.69 12.85
CA ALA A 684 36.27 21.79 12.35
C ALA A 684 36.79 20.39 12.03
N VAL A 685 37.90 20.27 11.30
CA VAL A 685 38.38 19.00 10.74
C VAL A 685 38.67 17.95 11.84
N PRO A 686 39.37 18.27 12.95
CA PRO A 686 39.60 17.28 14.00
C PRO A 686 38.30 16.77 14.64
N ARG A 687 37.33 17.67 14.88
CA ARG A 687 36.05 17.35 15.52
C ARG A 687 35.11 16.56 14.61
N LEU A 688 35.13 16.87 13.31
CA LEU A 688 34.42 16.10 12.31
C LEU A 688 35.03 14.70 12.13
N ALA A 689 36.35 14.59 12.17
CA ALA A 689 37.03 13.29 12.14
C ALA A 689 36.62 12.41 13.33
N ASP A 690 36.53 12.99 14.53
CA ASP A 690 36.02 12.28 15.71
C ASP A 690 34.54 11.87 15.53
N ALA A 691 33.71 12.73 14.94
CA ALA A 691 32.29 12.45 14.69
C ALA A 691 32.04 11.32 13.68
N LEU A 692 33.04 10.95 12.86
CA LEU A 692 32.98 9.73 12.04
C LEU A 692 32.95 8.45 12.89
N GLY A 693 33.27 8.53 14.18
CA GLY A 693 33.13 7.42 15.13
C GLY A 693 31.77 7.34 15.82
N ASP A 694 30.80 8.20 15.49
CA ASP A 694 29.51 8.23 16.20
C ASP A 694 28.70 6.95 16.00
N ALA A 695 28.03 6.50 17.07
CA ALA A 695 27.18 5.31 17.02
C ALA A 695 26.01 5.45 16.02
N HIS A 696 25.51 6.68 15.82
CA HIS A 696 24.39 6.95 14.93
C HIS A 696 24.85 7.29 13.52
N LEU A 697 24.28 6.61 12.52
CA LEU A 697 24.69 6.74 11.12
C LEU A 697 24.50 8.16 10.56
N ASP A 698 23.41 8.86 10.90
CA ASP A 698 23.16 10.21 10.37
C ASP A 698 24.18 11.25 10.87
N VAL A 699 24.73 11.06 12.07
CA VAL A 699 25.82 11.92 12.59
C VAL A 699 27.09 11.69 11.77
N ARG A 700 27.42 10.43 11.47
CA ARG A 700 28.56 10.09 10.60
C ARG A 700 28.37 10.62 9.18
N LYS A 701 27.17 10.52 8.61
CA LYS A 701 26.83 11.09 7.30
C LYS A 701 27.01 12.60 7.29
N ALA A 702 26.47 13.30 8.30
CA ALA A 702 26.64 14.74 8.44
C ALA A 702 28.12 15.14 8.59
N ALA A 703 28.92 14.34 9.30
CA ALA A 703 30.34 14.58 9.45
C ALA A 703 31.10 14.45 8.12
N VAL A 704 30.83 13.40 7.34
CA VAL A 704 31.41 13.23 5.99
C VAL A 704 31.04 14.38 5.07
N LEU A 705 29.75 14.73 4.98
CA LEU A 705 29.28 15.82 4.12
C LEU A 705 29.90 17.18 4.50
N SER A 706 30.16 17.39 5.79
CA SER A 706 30.79 18.62 6.28
C SER A 706 32.30 18.63 5.99
N LEU A 707 32.98 17.49 6.09
CA LEU A 707 34.40 17.34 5.74
C LEU A 707 34.68 17.60 4.26
N THR A 708 33.70 17.40 3.37
CA THR A 708 33.83 17.68 1.94
C THR A 708 34.29 19.12 1.66
N ARG A 709 33.95 20.09 2.54
CA ARG A 709 34.38 21.49 2.39
C ARG A 709 35.91 21.68 2.41
N TRP A 710 36.64 20.74 3.03
CA TRP A 710 38.11 20.79 3.16
C TRP A 710 38.75 19.55 2.56
N SER A 711 38.11 18.90 1.58
CA SER A 711 38.62 17.65 1.00
C SER A 711 39.96 17.81 0.28
N ASP A 712 40.44 19.03 0.04
CA ASP A 712 41.79 19.35 -0.44
C ASP A 712 42.87 19.27 0.67
N GLN A 713 42.48 19.38 1.94
CA GLN A 713 43.40 19.34 3.07
C GLN A 713 43.77 17.92 3.47
N SER A 714 45.05 17.67 3.73
CA SER A 714 45.57 16.33 4.07
C SER A 714 44.85 15.69 5.27
N ALA A 715 44.55 16.46 6.32
CA ALA A 715 43.86 15.96 7.51
C ALA A 715 42.42 15.51 7.22
N ALA A 716 41.68 16.29 6.41
CA ALA A 716 40.31 15.95 6.02
C ALA A 716 40.28 14.77 5.03
N ARG A 717 41.22 14.72 4.07
CA ARG A 717 41.39 13.55 3.18
C ARG A 717 41.65 12.28 3.97
N HIS A 718 42.49 12.35 4.99
CA HIS A 718 42.76 11.21 5.85
C HIS A 718 41.49 10.74 6.57
N ALA A 719 40.72 11.66 7.17
CA ALA A 719 39.45 11.34 7.82
C ALA A 719 38.42 10.73 6.85
N LEU A 720 38.26 11.31 5.65
CA LEU A 720 37.40 10.77 4.59
C LEU A 720 37.87 9.38 4.13
N GLY A 721 39.17 9.15 4.05
CA GLY A 721 39.75 7.84 3.75
C GLY A 721 39.44 6.77 4.79
N ILE A 722 39.31 7.15 6.07
CA ILE A 722 38.82 6.26 7.13
C ILE A 722 37.32 5.94 6.90
N ALA A 723 36.51 6.94 6.56
CA ALA A 723 35.08 6.79 6.31
C ALA A 723 34.74 5.87 5.12
N LEU A 724 35.68 5.61 4.21
CA LEU A 724 35.53 4.59 3.16
C LEU A 724 35.32 3.17 3.70
N LYS A 725 35.68 2.94 4.97
CA LYS A 725 35.52 1.66 5.66
C LYS A 725 34.32 1.63 6.61
N ASP A 726 33.45 2.65 6.58
CA ASP A 726 32.24 2.68 7.41
C ASP A 726 31.30 1.51 7.07
N ASN A 727 30.55 1.02 8.05
CA ASN A 727 29.60 -0.07 7.85
C ASN A 727 28.36 0.39 7.05
N ASP A 728 28.01 1.68 7.07
CA ASP A 728 26.90 2.27 6.33
C ASP A 728 27.28 2.62 4.89
N ALA A 729 26.44 2.23 3.93
CA ALA A 729 26.73 2.38 2.51
C ALA A 729 26.76 3.86 2.04
N ASP A 730 25.90 4.70 2.59
CA ASP A 730 25.83 6.12 2.19
C ASP A 730 27.02 6.89 2.75
N VAL A 731 27.46 6.60 3.99
CA VAL A 731 28.69 7.19 4.55
C VAL A 731 29.88 6.88 3.65
N ARG A 732 30.03 5.62 3.19
CA ARG A 732 31.08 5.25 2.24
C ARG A 732 30.92 5.95 0.89
N ALA A 733 29.69 6.08 0.39
CA ALA A 733 29.41 6.71 -0.90
C ALA A 733 29.76 8.21 -0.88
N TYR A 734 29.32 8.94 0.14
CA TYR A 734 29.66 10.36 0.30
C TYR A 734 31.15 10.58 0.52
N ALA A 735 31.83 9.68 1.24
CA ALA A 735 33.27 9.77 1.42
C ALA A 735 34.04 9.58 0.10
N ARG A 736 33.63 8.63 -0.75
CA ARG A 736 34.19 8.48 -2.11
C ARG A 736 33.98 9.73 -2.94
N LEU A 737 32.74 10.22 -3.01
CA LEU A 737 32.41 11.42 -3.77
C LEU A 737 33.24 12.64 -3.32
N ALA A 738 33.42 12.82 -2.00
CA ALA A 738 34.20 13.91 -1.45
C ALA A 738 35.69 13.82 -1.79
N LEU A 739 36.25 12.60 -1.85
CA LEU A 739 37.64 12.35 -2.25
C LEU A 739 37.84 12.52 -3.76
N ASP A 740 36.88 12.06 -4.58
CA ASP A 740 36.92 12.22 -6.04
C ASP A 740 36.86 13.70 -6.45
N MET A 741 36.08 14.51 -5.73
CA MET A 741 36.02 15.96 -5.93
C MET A 741 37.33 16.69 -5.58
N ALA A 742 38.20 16.08 -4.77
CA ALA A 742 39.42 16.71 -4.30
C ALA A 742 40.61 16.57 -5.26
N GLY A 743 40.49 15.74 -6.31
CA GLY A 743 41.58 15.42 -7.24
C GLY A 743 42.46 14.27 -6.74
#